data_AF-A0A520Y7B2-F1
#
_entry.id   AF-A0A520Y7B2-F1
#
_cell.length_a   1.000
_cell.length_b   1.000
_cell.length_c   1.000
_cell.angle_alpha   90.00
_cell.angle_beta   90.00
_cell.angle_gamma   90.00
#
_symmetry.space_group_name_H-M   'P 1'
#
loop_
_entity.id
_entity.type
_entity.pdbx_description
1 polymer ?
#
loop_
_entity_poly.entity_id
_entity_poly.type
_entity_poly.pdbx_seq_one_letter_code
_entity_poly.pdbx_strand_id
1 'polypeptide(L)'
;MRALLAWFAVLGLALMVLFARCGEVNLDRCEGVECDDQNSCTDDRCDPDTGECHYIAVAEDTACDFDGLPGLCRSRECVDARLCEGVSCDDDNECTDDLCNPANGDCVFTPVPNDTTCDFGGLPGLCLSGLCEDAALCEGVVCNDDNECTEDLCIPMTGGCSHPPLPDDTPCDFGGFPGLCTSGVCEDAALCEGVVCDDNPCVLDAPPCNPFTGTCPPPTEFVAAGTLCDFPTLGEGRCDGSGNCIEPEGDIEPVGLSFDANNRLQVTIKNRSAHVVPPNLGNVRVFVDGIAAAEIALETLSDDSYRQAYSSQKITLDLRVAGQDRRIAVSVDTRNEILERNEDHNAYTRTMTPPVIAGPDLVIRALSLDASSGTLGVAVGNDGTLNSPAMQVELNIHVNGVLVENVTRALPALNVNGTCFIAVSPATPIQPGSKVEATLRTQSMLDEIDNTNQSRTEFFPADSALVGYDSILLHRIVSANLNWENASGVTGLTSTQTTDLLEKIRGLELERPVSAPLPSIDSPARFSEAEAWEIFSVNVAHSLWVEKNGLVEWKLVEMSDEHVASILNGRRWFAYLPGSNEYAPLYGSVNPRHPSASYDFLEGFGMIKPGQLETISALTGWARARLMHNFGQDPVEQYGYGGLPPVDRILFPLAGRLHITPGCAGTTGLYVATLRAINIPAERAFTHLVNA
;
A
#
# COMPACT_ATOMS: atom_id res chain seq x y z
N MET A 1 -46.00 -7.94 19.63
CA MET A 1 -46.86 -6.73 19.54
C MET A 1 -46.06 -5.73 18.72
N ARG A 2 -46.44 -5.41 17.47
CA ARG A 2 -47.15 -4.16 17.06
C ARG A 2 -46.48 -2.87 17.57
N ALA A 3 -46.18 -1.84 16.78
CA ALA A 3 -46.02 -1.61 15.31
C ALA A 3 -45.30 -0.24 15.16
N LEU A 4 -44.31 0.00 14.29
CA LEU A 4 -44.33 0.21 12.81
C LEU A 4 -45.05 1.50 12.34
N LEU A 5 -44.41 2.24 11.40
CA LEU A 5 -44.88 3.43 10.62
C LEU A 5 -44.81 4.82 11.34
N ALA A 6 -44.64 5.98 10.68
CA ALA A 6 -44.06 6.33 9.36
C ALA A 6 -43.78 7.87 9.24
N TRP A 7 -43.09 8.29 8.17
CA TRP A 7 -42.62 9.65 7.82
C TRP A 7 -43.67 10.78 7.69
N PHE A 8 -43.24 12.05 7.91
CA PHE A 8 -43.41 13.29 7.10
C PHE A 8 -42.98 14.52 7.96
N ALA A 9 -42.46 15.68 7.51
CA ALA A 9 -41.45 16.00 6.48
C ALA A 9 -41.00 17.50 6.55
N VAL A 10 -39.70 17.75 6.83
CA VAL A 10 -38.82 18.89 6.42
C VAL A 10 -39.18 20.38 6.73
N LEU A 11 -38.12 21.18 6.92
CA LEU A 11 -38.00 22.66 7.11
C LEU A 11 -38.42 23.24 8.49
N GLY A 12 -37.59 24.07 9.17
CA GLY A 12 -36.26 24.59 8.82
C GLY A 12 -35.43 25.15 10.00
N LEU A 13 -34.19 25.56 9.70
CA LEU A 13 -33.13 26.11 10.59
C LEU A 13 -33.53 27.42 11.31
N ALA A 14 -32.90 27.91 12.39
CA ALA A 14 -31.79 27.49 13.29
C ALA A 14 -32.02 28.19 14.68
N LEU A 15 -31.49 27.78 15.86
CA LEU A 15 -30.08 27.72 16.34
C LEU A 15 -29.31 29.06 16.16
N MET A 16 -28.47 29.58 17.08
CA MET A 16 -28.12 29.29 18.50
C MET A 16 -27.35 30.55 19.06
N VAL A 17 -26.86 30.76 20.30
CA VAL A 17 -26.67 30.01 21.57
C VAL A 17 -26.60 31.03 22.76
N LEU A 18 -26.33 30.58 24.00
CA LEU A 18 -26.07 31.43 25.18
C LEU A 18 -24.56 31.73 25.38
N PHE A 19 -24.22 32.81 26.10
CA PHE A 19 -23.02 32.88 26.96
C PHE A 19 -23.32 33.63 28.28
N ALA A 20 -22.40 33.58 29.26
CA ALA A 20 -22.70 33.90 30.66
C ALA A 20 -21.57 34.55 31.48
N ARG A 21 -21.97 35.36 32.47
CA ARG A 21 -21.28 35.78 33.72
C ARG A 21 -19.86 36.39 33.65
N CYS A 22 -19.73 37.56 34.27
CA CYS A 22 -18.76 37.80 35.35
C CYS A 22 -19.31 38.86 36.33
N GLY A 23 -18.63 39.12 37.45
CA GLY A 23 -18.96 40.21 38.40
C GLY A 23 -18.53 39.94 39.85
N GLU A 24 -17.36 40.47 40.23
CA GLU A 24 -17.00 40.72 41.63
C GLU A 24 -17.24 42.20 41.99
N VAL A 25 -17.16 42.56 43.28
CA VAL A 25 -17.50 43.89 43.80
C VAL A 25 -16.24 44.74 43.97
N ASN A 26 -16.28 46.01 43.55
CA ASN A 26 -15.27 47.01 43.87
C ASN A 26 -15.89 48.18 44.67
N LEU A 27 -15.06 48.99 45.34
CA LEU A 27 -15.45 50.11 46.18
C LEU A 27 -15.38 51.44 45.40
N ASP A 28 -16.53 52.06 45.19
CA ASP A 28 -16.66 53.41 44.61
C ASP A 28 -16.11 54.48 45.57
N ARG A 29 -15.48 55.53 45.03
CA ARG A 29 -14.92 56.67 45.79
C ARG A 29 -15.65 58.00 45.57
N CYS A 30 -16.67 58.03 44.71
CA CYS A 30 -17.48 59.23 44.46
C CYS A 30 -18.43 59.63 45.61
N GLU A 31 -18.53 58.83 46.69
CA GLU A 31 -19.49 59.07 47.79
C GLU A 31 -19.13 60.33 48.61
N GLY A 32 -19.61 61.50 48.14
CA GLY A 32 -19.51 62.79 48.82
C GLY A 32 -18.79 63.91 48.06
N VAL A 33 -18.46 63.72 46.78
CA VAL A 33 -17.85 64.76 45.93
C VAL A 33 -18.95 65.51 45.16
N GLU A 34 -18.91 66.85 45.18
CA GLU A 34 -19.80 67.74 44.42
C GLU A 34 -18.97 68.39 43.30
N CYS A 35 -19.37 68.17 42.05
CA CYS A 35 -18.57 68.51 40.85
C CYS A 35 -19.25 69.52 39.89
N ASP A 36 -20.29 70.22 40.30
CA ASP A 36 -21.06 71.17 39.46
C ASP A 36 -20.28 72.48 39.21
N ASP A 37 -19.92 72.79 37.95
CA ASP A 37 -19.25 74.05 37.58
C ASP A 37 -20.19 75.23 37.24
N GLN A 38 -21.51 75.00 37.33
CA GLN A 38 -22.60 75.93 37.01
C GLN A 38 -22.69 76.36 35.53
N ASN A 39 -21.97 75.72 34.60
CA ASN A 39 -22.14 75.93 33.16
C ASN A 39 -23.07 74.85 32.56
N SER A 40 -24.26 75.27 32.10
CA SER A 40 -25.22 74.35 31.45
C SER A 40 -24.75 73.76 30.11
N CYS A 41 -23.57 74.17 29.60
CA CYS A 41 -22.92 73.58 28.43
C CYS A 41 -21.81 72.56 28.76
N THR A 42 -21.72 72.14 30.02
CA THR A 42 -20.88 71.03 30.48
C THR A 42 -21.71 69.94 31.19
N ASP A 43 -21.24 68.69 31.08
CA ASP A 43 -21.73 67.50 31.76
C ASP A 43 -20.64 67.02 32.73
N ASP A 44 -20.97 67.07 34.02
CA ASP A 44 -20.01 67.14 35.11
C ASP A 44 -19.96 65.83 35.89
N ARG A 45 -18.78 65.21 35.92
CA ARG A 45 -18.63 63.82 36.40
C ARG A 45 -17.40 63.65 37.28
N CYS A 46 -17.57 62.98 38.42
CA CYS A 46 -16.47 62.51 39.24
C CYS A 46 -15.95 61.16 38.73
N ASP A 47 -14.63 60.98 38.70
CA ASP A 47 -13.97 59.69 38.45
C ASP A 47 -14.08 58.79 39.71
N PRO A 48 -14.64 57.56 39.60
CA PRO A 48 -14.88 56.66 40.74
C PRO A 48 -13.63 55.95 41.28
N ASP A 49 -12.52 55.90 40.52
CA ASP A 49 -11.25 55.33 40.99
C ASP A 49 -10.34 56.40 41.63
N THR A 50 -10.39 57.65 41.16
CA THR A 50 -9.50 58.73 41.64
C THR A 50 -10.17 59.76 42.57
N GLY A 51 -11.44 60.10 42.33
CA GLY A 51 -12.17 61.17 43.02
C GLY A 51 -11.99 62.57 42.42
N GLU A 52 -11.48 62.71 41.19
CA GLU A 52 -11.33 64.00 40.50
C GLU A 52 -12.57 64.35 39.63
N CYS A 53 -12.90 65.64 39.52
CA CYS A 53 -14.03 66.16 38.73
C CYS A 53 -13.61 66.49 37.30
N HIS A 54 -14.43 66.06 36.32
CA HIS A 54 -14.25 66.30 34.89
C HIS A 54 -15.48 66.96 34.26
N TYR A 55 -15.25 68.05 33.52
CA TYR A 55 -16.26 68.89 32.89
C TYR A 55 -16.23 68.68 31.36
N ILE A 56 -17.19 67.90 30.83
CA ILE A 56 -17.21 67.46 29.44
C ILE A 56 -18.20 68.31 28.64
N ALA A 57 -17.84 68.75 27.43
CA ALA A 57 -18.75 69.53 26.59
C ALA A 57 -20.04 68.73 26.29
N VAL A 58 -21.21 69.35 26.50
CA VAL A 58 -22.46 68.83 25.92
C VAL A 58 -22.45 69.02 24.40
N ALA A 59 -23.40 68.39 23.71
CA ALA A 59 -23.50 68.51 22.25
C ALA A 59 -23.80 69.95 21.81
N GLU A 60 -23.27 70.33 20.64
CA GLU A 60 -23.67 71.56 19.95
C GLU A 60 -25.20 71.62 19.78
N ASP A 61 -25.79 72.81 19.88
CA ASP A 61 -27.24 73.07 19.87
C ASP A 61 -28.05 72.38 20.99
N THR A 62 -27.39 71.94 22.07
CA THR A 62 -28.09 71.67 23.35
C THR A 62 -28.64 72.98 23.90
N ALA A 63 -29.90 73.01 24.34
CA ALA A 63 -30.52 74.21 24.90
C ALA A 63 -29.94 74.54 26.29
N CYS A 64 -29.61 75.81 26.51
CA CYS A 64 -29.01 76.34 27.74
C CYS A 64 -29.66 77.66 28.15
N ASP A 65 -29.41 78.10 29.39
CA ASP A 65 -29.88 79.40 29.90
C ASP A 65 -28.80 80.47 29.71
N PHE A 66 -29.10 81.48 28.89
CA PHE A 66 -28.26 82.64 28.63
C PHE A 66 -28.81 83.86 29.40
N ASP A 67 -28.35 84.06 30.64
CA ASP A 67 -28.77 85.17 31.53
C ASP A 67 -30.32 85.31 31.71
N GLY A 68 -31.05 84.19 31.71
CA GLY A 68 -32.51 84.14 31.82
C GLY A 68 -33.26 84.09 30.48
N LEU A 69 -32.58 83.71 29.39
CA LEU A 69 -33.10 83.64 28.02
C LEU A 69 -32.70 82.31 27.36
N PRO A 70 -33.50 81.78 26.42
CA PRO A 70 -33.16 80.54 25.71
C PRO A 70 -31.94 80.74 24.80
N GLY A 71 -30.83 80.09 25.16
CA GLY A 71 -29.63 79.99 24.34
C GLY A 71 -29.38 78.56 23.84
N LEU A 72 -28.33 78.42 23.02
CA LEU A 72 -27.83 77.15 22.50
C LEU A 72 -26.34 77.01 22.83
N CYS A 73 -25.91 75.80 23.19
CA CYS A 73 -24.51 75.50 23.46
C CYS A 73 -23.72 75.43 22.15
N ARG A 74 -22.61 76.19 22.09
CA ARG A 74 -21.63 76.19 21.01
C ARG A 74 -20.23 76.24 21.58
N SER A 75 -19.43 75.21 21.31
CA SER A 75 -18.03 75.08 21.76
C SER A 75 -17.81 75.31 23.27
N ARG A 76 -18.71 74.77 24.10
CA ARG A 76 -18.80 74.90 25.59
C ARG A 76 -19.35 76.22 26.14
N GLU A 77 -19.68 77.20 25.30
CA GLU A 77 -20.32 78.46 25.72
C GLU A 77 -21.80 78.47 25.31
N CYS A 78 -22.66 79.16 26.08
CA CYS A 78 -24.06 79.37 25.74
C CYS A 78 -24.23 80.68 24.94
N VAL A 79 -24.94 80.64 23.80
CA VAL A 79 -25.14 81.81 22.93
C VAL A 79 -26.61 82.06 22.58
N ASP A 80 -27.00 83.32 22.30
CA ASP A 80 -28.38 83.72 22.01
C ASP A 80 -28.89 83.13 20.69
N ALA A 81 -29.93 82.31 20.75
CA ALA A 81 -30.43 81.50 19.64
C ALA A 81 -31.18 82.28 18.52
N ARG A 82 -31.33 83.60 18.63
CA ARG A 82 -32.32 84.39 17.85
C ARG A 82 -31.74 85.25 16.72
N LEU A 83 -30.43 85.24 16.50
CA LEU A 83 -29.75 86.19 15.61
C LEU A 83 -30.08 86.06 14.10
N CYS A 84 -30.56 84.89 13.64
CA CYS A 84 -30.96 84.66 12.25
C CYS A 84 -32.49 84.59 12.02
N GLU A 85 -33.33 84.88 13.02
CA GLU A 85 -34.78 84.78 12.87
C GLU A 85 -35.34 85.91 11.98
N GLY A 86 -35.56 85.59 10.69
CA GLY A 86 -36.12 86.50 9.68
C GLY A 86 -35.12 87.12 8.70
N VAL A 87 -33.86 86.67 8.71
CA VAL A 87 -32.87 87.01 7.67
C VAL A 87 -33.06 86.06 6.48
N SER A 88 -33.06 86.61 5.27
CA SER A 88 -33.04 85.85 4.01
C SER A 88 -31.74 86.15 3.30
N CYS A 89 -30.99 85.12 2.93
CA CYS A 89 -29.64 85.27 2.36
C CYS A 89 -29.56 85.07 0.84
N ASP A 90 -30.44 84.24 0.28
CA ASP A 90 -30.70 83.97 -1.16
C ASP A 90 -30.10 85.03 -2.13
N ASP A 91 -29.09 84.64 -2.91
CA ASP A 91 -28.38 85.49 -3.87
C ASP A 91 -28.71 85.22 -5.37
N ASP A 92 -29.76 84.43 -5.63
CA ASP A 92 -30.20 83.98 -6.97
C ASP A 92 -29.19 83.05 -7.73
N ASN A 93 -28.17 82.45 -7.07
CA ASN A 93 -27.20 81.53 -7.72
C ASN A 93 -27.35 80.05 -7.27
N GLU A 94 -27.82 79.17 -8.16
CA GLU A 94 -27.98 77.73 -7.90
C GLU A 94 -26.68 76.97 -7.55
N CYS A 95 -25.52 77.60 -7.70
CA CYS A 95 -24.22 77.01 -7.36
C CYS A 95 -23.63 77.47 -6.02
N THR A 96 -24.40 78.17 -5.18
CA THR A 96 -24.05 78.49 -3.78
C THR A 96 -25.08 77.96 -2.78
N ASP A 97 -24.58 77.55 -1.61
CA ASP A 97 -25.36 77.32 -0.39
C ASP A 97 -25.39 78.63 0.43
N ASP A 98 -26.60 79.14 0.68
CA ASP A 98 -26.83 80.52 1.14
C ASP A 98 -27.33 80.55 2.60
N LEU A 99 -26.41 80.79 3.54
CA LEU A 99 -26.66 80.56 4.97
C LEU A 99 -26.44 81.81 5.82
N CYS A 100 -27.40 82.10 6.73
CA CYS A 100 -27.21 83.09 7.79
C CYS A 100 -26.34 82.52 8.91
N ASN A 101 -25.29 83.24 9.30
CA ASN A 101 -24.39 82.87 10.39
C ASN A 101 -25.05 83.14 11.75
N PRO A 102 -25.42 82.11 12.54
CA PRO A 102 -26.16 82.29 13.79
C PRO A 102 -25.36 82.98 14.89
N ALA A 103 -24.03 83.11 14.75
CA ALA A 103 -23.20 83.80 15.74
C ALA A 103 -23.21 85.34 15.61
N ASN A 104 -23.65 85.90 14.47
CA ASN A 104 -23.65 87.36 14.25
C ASN A 104 -24.76 87.92 13.34
N GLY A 105 -25.47 87.09 12.56
CA GLY A 105 -26.53 87.51 11.64
C GLY A 105 -26.09 87.88 10.22
N ASP A 106 -24.82 87.70 9.86
CA ASP A 106 -24.33 87.94 8.49
C ASP A 106 -24.66 86.77 7.55
N CYS A 107 -24.91 87.05 6.27
CA CYS A 107 -25.06 86.02 5.24
C CYS A 107 -23.70 85.53 4.71
N VAL A 108 -23.61 84.22 4.46
CA VAL A 108 -22.42 83.52 3.96
C VAL A 108 -22.83 82.65 2.77
N PHE A 109 -22.04 82.73 1.70
CA PHE A 109 -22.26 82.03 0.43
C PHE A 109 -21.10 81.05 0.22
N THR A 110 -21.41 79.76 0.13
CA THR A 110 -20.41 78.70 -0.06
C THR A 110 -20.65 77.90 -1.33
N PRO A 111 -19.66 77.76 -2.25
CA PRO A 111 -19.81 76.94 -3.45
C PRO A 111 -20.27 75.51 -3.17
N VAL A 112 -21.30 75.06 -3.89
CA VAL A 112 -21.72 73.66 -3.90
C VAL A 112 -20.66 72.78 -4.60
N PRO A 113 -20.67 71.44 -4.44
CA PRO A 113 -19.71 70.56 -5.09
C PRO A 113 -19.67 70.72 -6.61
N ASN A 114 -18.47 70.58 -7.20
CA ASN A 114 -18.32 70.51 -8.65
C ASN A 114 -19.18 69.38 -9.24
N ASP A 115 -19.61 69.55 -10.48
CA ASP A 115 -20.46 68.60 -11.23
C ASP A 115 -21.88 68.42 -10.65
N THR A 116 -22.31 69.32 -9.74
CA THR A 116 -23.73 69.51 -9.39
C THR A 116 -24.47 70.17 -10.56
N THR A 117 -25.66 69.70 -10.93
CA THR A 117 -26.44 70.24 -12.07
C THR A 117 -27.12 71.56 -11.75
N CYS A 118 -27.07 72.53 -12.67
CA CYS A 118 -27.66 73.88 -12.55
C CYS A 118 -28.24 74.36 -13.90
N ASP A 119 -29.09 75.40 -13.90
CA ASP A 119 -29.63 76.02 -15.12
C ASP A 119 -28.72 77.15 -15.66
N PHE A 120 -27.96 76.85 -16.72
CA PHE A 120 -27.17 77.83 -17.46
C PHE A 120 -28.04 78.66 -18.43
N GLY A 121 -28.98 79.42 -17.87
CA GLY A 121 -29.80 80.38 -18.61
C GLY A 121 -30.81 79.76 -19.59
N GLY A 122 -31.34 78.58 -19.26
CA GLY A 122 -32.24 77.76 -20.07
C GLY A 122 -31.57 76.53 -20.71
N LEU A 123 -30.40 76.13 -20.22
CA LEU A 123 -29.59 75.00 -20.72
C LEU A 123 -28.97 74.22 -19.55
N PRO A 124 -28.77 72.89 -19.67
CA PRO A 124 -28.17 72.10 -18.59
C PRO A 124 -26.69 72.45 -18.41
N GLY A 125 -26.37 73.07 -17.27
CA GLY A 125 -25.01 73.36 -16.84
C GLY A 125 -24.56 72.49 -15.68
N LEU A 126 -23.28 72.62 -15.33
CA LEU A 126 -22.67 72.04 -14.14
C LEU A 126 -22.00 73.14 -13.32
N CYS A 127 -22.15 73.06 -12.00
CA CYS A 127 -21.46 73.94 -11.07
C CYS A 127 -19.96 73.65 -11.07
N LEU A 128 -19.15 74.69 -11.18
CA LEU A 128 -17.70 74.65 -11.09
C LEU A 128 -17.22 75.82 -10.21
N SER A 129 -16.72 75.50 -9.01
CA SER A 129 -16.21 76.47 -8.03
C SER A 129 -17.20 77.62 -7.67
N GLY A 130 -18.51 77.35 -7.72
CA GLY A 130 -19.56 78.31 -7.32
C GLY A 130 -20.21 79.07 -8.47
N LEU A 131 -19.86 78.76 -9.72
CA LEU A 131 -20.49 79.31 -10.93
C LEU A 131 -21.11 78.16 -11.76
N CYS A 132 -22.25 78.42 -12.39
CA CYS A 132 -22.84 77.48 -13.36
C CYS A 132 -22.19 77.66 -14.74
N GLU A 133 -21.75 76.58 -15.37
CA GLU A 133 -21.03 76.57 -16.66
C GLU A 133 -21.61 75.51 -17.64
N ASP A 134 -21.42 75.69 -18.94
CA ASP A 134 -21.98 74.82 -20.01
C ASP A 134 -21.33 73.42 -20.05
N ALA A 135 -22.15 72.37 -20.03
CA ALA A 135 -21.74 70.97 -20.00
C ALA A 135 -21.58 70.27 -21.37
N ALA A 136 -21.93 70.94 -22.48
CA ALA A 136 -22.21 70.27 -23.76
C ALA A 136 -21.00 69.75 -24.57
N LEU A 137 -19.75 69.88 -24.09
CA LEU A 137 -18.54 69.65 -24.94
C LEU A 137 -18.01 68.20 -24.99
N CYS A 138 -18.45 67.30 -24.10
CA CYS A 138 -18.02 65.88 -24.14
C CYS A 138 -18.96 64.95 -24.95
N GLU A 139 -20.07 65.45 -25.53
CA GLU A 139 -20.99 64.59 -26.30
C GLU A 139 -20.33 64.08 -27.60
N GLY A 140 -19.98 62.80 -27.63
CA GLY A 140 -19.39 62.11 -28.79
C GLY A 140 -17.85 62.04 -28.80
N VAL A 141 -17.17 62.47 -27.72
CA VAL A 141 -15.74 62.24 -27.55
C VAL A 141 -15.50 60.77 -27.12
N VAL A 142 -14.49 60.12 -27.72
CA VAL A 142 -14.04 58.77 -27.34
C VAL A 142 -12.62 58.89 -26.80
N CYS A 143 -12.39 58.41 -25.57
CA CYS A 143 -11.12 58.61 -24.87
C CYS A 143 -10.22 57.37 -24.75
N ASN A 144 -10.66 56.16 -25.14
CA ASN A 144 -9.84 54.94 -25.11
C ASN A 144 -8.43 55.13 -25.70
N ASP A 145 -7.40 54.89 -24.89
CA ASP A 145 -5.98 54.89 -25.29
C ASP A 145 -5.39 53.49 -25.58
N ASP A 146 -6.24 52.45 -25.54
CA ASP A 146 -5.90 51.02 -25.70
C ASP A 146 -4.94 50.47 -24.63
N ASN A 147 -4.84 51.10 -23.45
CA ASN A 147 -4.07 50.61 -22.30
C ASN A 147 -4.98 50.19 -21.13
N GLU A 148 -5.03 48.88 -20.83
CA GLU A 148 -5.86 48.33 -19.75
C GLU A 148 -5.46 48.79 -18.32
N CYS A 149 -4.34 49.50 -18.18
CA CYS A 149 -3.84 50.05 -16.91
C CYS A 149 -4.14 51.55 -16.69
N THR A 150 -5.03 52.16 -17.49
CA THR A 150 -5.46 53.58 -17.38
C THR A 150 -7.00 53.73 -17.42
N GLU A 151 -7.54 54.82 -16.89
CA GLU A 151 -8.97 55.17 -17.01
C GLU A 151 -9.23 56.13 -18.20
N ASP A 152 -10.38 56.00 -18.88
CA ASP A 152 -10.73 56.79 -20.05
C ASP A 152 -11.68 57.97 -19.73
N LEU A 153 -11.15 59.12 -19.32
CA LEU A 153 -11.97 60.26 -18.86
C LEU A 153 -12.01 61.42 -19.86
N CYS A 154 -13.20 61.92 -20.20
CA CYS A 154 -13.39 63.17 -20.95
C CYS A 154 -13.57 64.36 -20.00
N ILE A 155 -12.91 65.48 -20.28
CA ILE A 155 -12.93 66.72 -19.49
C ILE A 155 -14.03 67.66 -20.03
N PRO A 156 -15.14 67.92 -19.30
CA PRO A 156 -16.29 68.68 -19.82
C PRO A 156 -15.97 70.12 -20.26
N MET A 157 -14.99 70.78 -19.64
CA MET A 157 -14.58 72.14 -19.99
C MET A 157 -13.80 72.26 -21.32
N THR A 158 -13.31 71.15 -21.90
CA THR A 158 -12.38 71.19 -23.04
C THR A 158 -12.68 70.18 -24.15
N GLY A 159 -13.46 69.14 -23.88
CA GLY A 159 -13.62 67.99 -24.79
C GLY A 159 -12.33 67.18 -24.98
N GLY A 160 -11.32 67.38 -24.12
CA GLY A 160 -10.06 66.64 -24.12
C GLY A 160 -10.11 65.42 -23.20
N CYS A 161 -9.25 64.44 -23.48
CA CYS A 161 -9.16 63.20 -22.70
C CYS A 161 -8.07 63.24 -21.62
N SER A 162 -8.23 62.44 -20.59
CA SER A 162 -7.31 62.29 -19.45
C SER A 162 -7.22 60.82 -19.04
N HIS A 163 -6.00 60.36 -18.78
CA HIS A 163 -5.64 58.96 -18.55
C HIS A 163 -4.89 58.78 -17.23
N PRO A 164 -5.59 58.80 -16.08
CA PRO A 164 -4.97 58.47 -14.80
C PRO A 164 -4.66 56.96 -14.73
N PRO A 165 -3.54 56.54 -14.13
CA PRO A 165 -3.20 55.13 -14.00
C PRO A 165 -4.10 54.43 -12.98
N LEU A 166 -4.48 53.19 -13.28
CA LEU A 166 -5.13 52.28 -12.33
C LEU A 166 -4.15 51.88 -11.20
N PRO A 167 -4.67 51.36 -10.07
CA PRO A 167 -3.83 50.88 -8.97
C PRO A 167 -2.84 49.79 -9.40
N ASP A 168 -1.67 49.78 -8.76
CA ASP A 168 -0.71 48.68 -8.86
C ASP A 168 -1.36 47.33 -8.48
N ASP A 169 -0.83 46.22 -9.01
CA ASP A 169 -1.38 44.85 -8.88
C ASP A 169 -2.77 44.62 -9.55
N THR A 170 -3.29 45.58 -10.31
CA THR A 170 -4.49 45.35 -11.15
C THR A 170 -4.17 44.39 -12.31
N PRO A 171 -4.93 43.29 -12.54
CA PRO A 171 -4.66 42.37 -13.65
C PRO A 171 -4.93 42.95 -15.04
N CYS A 172 -4.06 42.62 -16.01
CA CYS A 172 -4.11 43.10 -17.41
C CYS A 172 -3.58 42.05 -18.40
N ASP A 173 -3.83 42.20 -19.70
CA ASP A 173 -3.28 41.34 -20.76
C ASP A 173 -1.93 41.84 -21.29
N PHE A 174 -0.85 41.18 -20.91
CA PHE A 174 0.50 41.39 -21.45
C PHE A 174 0.67 40.68 -22.81
N GLY A 175 -0.09 41.11 -23.82
CA GLY A 175 0.08 40.68 -25.21
C GLY A 175 -0.29 39.22 -25.49
N GLY A 176 -1.30 38.70 -24.79
CA GLY A 176 -1.76 37.30 -24.81
C GLY A 176 -1.33 36.49 -23.58
N PHE A 177 -0.81 37.14 -22.53
CA PHE A 177 -0.27 36.52 -21.32
C PHE A 177 -0.71 37.27 -20.06
N PRO A 178 -0.87 36.61 -18.89
CA PRO A 178 -1.23 37.29 -17.65
C PRO A 178 -0.17 38.31 -17.22
N GLY A 179 -0.56 39.58 -17.11
CA GLY A 179 0.24 40.64 -16.54
C GLY A 179 -0.41 41.33 -15.35
N LEU A 180 0.34 42.20 -14.70
CA LEU A 180 -0.11 43.10 -13.64
C LEU A 180 0.26 44.55 -14.01
N CYS A 181 -0.59 45.50 -13.62
CA CYS A 181 -0.31 46.92 -13.76
C CYS A 181 0.75 47.35 -12.73
N THR A 182 1.81 48.00 -13.20
CA THR A 182 2.79 48.73 -12.41
C THR A 182 2.83 50.18 -12.91
N SER A 183 2.42 51.14 -12.07
CA SER A 183 2.43 52.58 -12.38
C SER A 183 1.77 52.97 -13.72
N GLY A 184 0.68 52.27 -14.08
CA GLY A 184 -0.07 52.50 -15.33
C GLY A 184 0.43 51.74 -16.56
N VAL A 185 1.35 50.78 -16.40
CA VAL A 185 1.88 49.93 -17.48
C VAL A 185 1.69 48.45 -17.13
N CYS A 186 1.24 47.64 -18.09
CA CYS A 186 1.12 46.19 -17.90
C CYS A 186 2.49 45.49 -18.01
N GLU A 187 2.87 44.69 -17.01
CA GLU A 187 4.14 43.95 -16.93
C GLU A 187 3.91 42.43 -16.72
N ASP A 188 4.84 41.58 -17.17
CA ASP A 188 4.77 40.11 -17.09
C ASP A 188 4.86 39.59 -15.63
N ALA A 189 3.93 38.72 -15.23
CA ALA A 189 3.84 38.19 -13.87
C ALA A 189 4.75 36.97 -13.59
N ALA A 190 5.14 36.18 -14.61
CA ALA A 190 6.12 35.07 -14.55
C ALA A 190 6.07 34.04 -13.37
N LEU A 191 4.97 33.91 -12.62
CA LEU A 191 4.92 33.32 -11.27
C LEU A 191 5.32 31.83 -11.10
N CYS A 192 5.52 31.06 -12.18
CA CYS A 192 5.84 29.62 -12.11
C CYS A 192 7.27 29.27 -12.55
N GLU A 193 8.17 30.24 -12.82
CA GLU A 193 9.55 29.91 -13.17
C GLU A 193 10.29 29.25 -11.99
N GLY A 194 10.76 28.01 -12.20
CA GLY A 194 11.47 27.23 -11.19
C GLY A 194 10.59 26.44 -10.20
N VAL A 195 9.26 26.48 -10.33
CA VAL A 195 8.35 25.71 -9.48
C VAL A 195 8.20 24.27 -10.00
N VAL A 196 8.64 23.28 -9.22
CA VAL A 196 8.43 21.85 -9.48
C VAL A 196 7.33 21.33 -8.57
N CYS A 197 6.30 20.71 -9.14
CA CYS A 197 5.17 20.14 -8.39
C CYS A 197 5.27 18.62 -8.24
N ASP A 198 6.17 17.96 -8.98
CA ASP A 198 6.25 16.50 -9.17
C ASP A 198 7.58 15.93 -8.66
N ASP A 199 7.88 16.16 -7.37
CA ASP A 199 9.07 15.64 -6.66
C ASP A 199 8.72 14.54 -5.62
N ASN A 200 7.45 14.11 -5.54
CA ASN A 200 6.99 13.14 -4.53
C ASN A 200 6.67 11.76 -5.16
N PRO A 201 7.48 10.72 -4.96
CA PRO A 201 7.26 9.39 -5.53
C PRO A 201 6.01 8.64 -5.00
N CYS A 202 5.25 9.22 -4.06
CA CYS A 202 4.01 8.65 -3.53
C CYS A 202 2.72 9.29 -4.06
N VAL A 203 2.80 10.20 -5.04
CA VAL A 203 1.63 10.73 -5.78
C VAL A 203 1.64 10.21 -7.21
N LEU A 204 0.46 10.06 -7.82
CA LEU A 204 0.31 9.63 -9.21
C LEU A 204 0.05 10.80 -10.16
N ASP A 205 -0.75 11.77 -9.69
CA ASP A 205 -1.06 13.01 -10.40
C ASP A 205 -0.61 14.22 -9.57
N ALA A 206 0.48 14.86 -9.98
CA ALA A 206 0.91 16.16 -9.50
C ALA A 206 0.48 17.25 -10.52
N PRO A 207 -0.56 18.06 -10.23
CA PRO A 207 -1.02 19.08 -11.17
C PRO A 207 0.03 20.18 -11.40
N PRO A 208 0.13 20.76 -12.61
CA PRO A 208 1.10 21.81 -12.90
C PRO A 208 0.85 23.08 -12.07
N CYS A 209 1.93 23.84 -11.85
CA CYS A 209 1.90 25.13 -11.16
C CYS A 209 0.85 26.08 -11.77
N ASN A 210 0.04 26.71 -10.91
CA ASN A 210 -0.97 27.67 -11.32
C ASN A 210 -0.31 29.02 -11.70
N PRO A 211 -0.36 29.46 -12.97
CA PRO A 211 0.35 30.65 -13.43
C PRO A 211 -0.14 31.97 -12.80
N PHE A 212 -1.33 31.98 -12.19
CA PHE A 212 -1.89 33.15 -11.50
C PHE A 212 -1.53 33.22 -10.00
N THR A 213 -0.89 32.18 -9.43
CA THR A 213 -0.57 32.14 -7.99
C THR A 213 0.82 31.61 -7.65
N GLY A 214 1.55 31.01 -8.61
CA GLY A 214 2.84 30.38 -8.36
C GLY A 214 2.78 29.13 -7.47
N THR A 215 1.58 28.58 -7.23
CA THR A 215 1.37 27.45 -6.31
C THR A 215 1.01 26.16 -7.06
N CYS A 216 1.53 25.04 -6.55
CA CYS A 216 1.10 23.70 -6.96
C CYS A 216 -0.25 23.36 -6.31
N PRO A 217 -1.26 22.93 -7.08
CA PRO A 217 -2.48 22.36 -6.52
C PRO A 217 -2.20 21.04 -5.77
N PRO A 218 -3.01 20.67 -4.76
CA PRO A 218 -2.84 19.40 -4.07
C PRO A 218 -3.12 18.21 -5.02
N PRO A 219 -2.34 17.11 -4.92
CA PRO A 219 -2.55 15.90 -5.71
C PRO A 219 -3.88 15.20 -5.36
N THR A 220 -4.48 14.53 -6.33
CA THR A 220 -5.77 13.83 -6.17
C THR A 220 -5.69 12.31 -6.24
N GLU A 221 -4.61 11.76 -6.78
CA GLU A 221 -4.36 10.31 -6.83
C GLU A 221 -3.04 9.97 -6.15
N PHE A 222 -3.05 8.93 -5.31
CA PHE A 222 -1.92 8.49 -4.48
C PHE A 222 -1.45 7.09 -4.86
N VAL A 223 -0.15 6.87 -4.74
CA VAL A 223 0.46 5.55 -4.91
C VAL A 223 0.01 4.63 -3.76
N ALA A 224 -0.27 3.37 -4.08
CA ALA A 224 -0.78 2.39 -3.12
C ALA A 224 0.15 2.18 -1.91
N ALA A 225 -0.46 1.99 -0.73
CA ALA A 225 0.24 1.70 0.51
C ALA A 225 1.21 0.51 0.35
N GLY A 226 2.42 0.65 0.88
CA GLY A 226 3.48 -0.36 0.78
C GLY A 226 4.32 -0.32 -0.50
N THR A 227 4.01 0.54 -1.48
CA THR A 227 4.87 0.73 -2.66
C THR A 227 6.17 1.44 -2.29
N LEU A 228 7.30 1.08 -2.90
CA LEU A 228 8.60 1.67 -2.61
C LEU A 228 8.69 3.14 -3.04
N CYS A 229 9.36 3.96 -2.22
CA CYS A 229 9.73 5.34 -2.48
C CYS A 229 11.15 5.60 -1.94
N ASP A 230 11.86 6.58 -2.48
CA ASP A 230 13.22 6.93 -2.02
C ASP A 230 13.21 8.22 -1.21
N PHE A 231 13.79 8.19 0.01
CA PHE A 231 14.12 9.41 0.74
C PHE A 231 15.46 9.97 0.23
N PRO A 232 15.54 11.23 -0.25
CA PRO A 232 16.76 11.83 -0.82
C PRO A 232 18.01 11.84 0.09
N THR A 233 17.86 11.54 1.38
CA THR A 233 18.91 11.59 2.40
C THR A 233 19.11 10.29 3.19
N LEU A 234 18.20 9.32 3.11
CA LEU A 234 18.17 8.14 4.01
C LEU A 234 17.91 6.79 3.31
N GLY A 235 17.42 6.78 2.06
CA GLY A 235 17.24 5.57 1.24
C GLY A 235 15.79 5.05 1.16
N GLU A 236 15.65 3.78 0.75
CA GLU A 236 14.37 3.11 0.45
C GLU A 236 13.39 3.15 1.64
N GLY A 237 12.22 3.74 1.43
CA GLY A 237 11.04 3.76 2.30
C GLY A 237 9.78 3.25 1.56
N ARG A 238 8.58 3.42 2.15
CA ARG A 238 7.31 3.00 1.51
C ARG A 238 6.22 4.05 1.59
N CYS A 239 5.32 4.08 0.61
CA CYS A 239 4.16 4.95 0.60
C CYS A 239 3.09 4.50 1.61
N ASP A 240 2.41 5.44 2.26
CA ASP A 240 1.34 5.19 3.24
C ASP A 240 -0.08 5.07 2.63
N GLY A 241 -0.21 5.22 1.31
CA GLY A 241 -1.51 5.27 0.61
C GLY A 241 -2.25 6.62 0.74
N SER A 242 -1.66 7.59 1.44
CA SER A 242 -2.16 8.96 1.65
C SER A 242 -1.20 10.03 1.08
N GLY A 243 -0.23 9.62 0.26
CA GLY A 243 0.73 10.49 -0.42
C GLY A 243 2.05 10.71 0.32
N ASN A 244 2.29 10.09 1.47
CA ASN A 244 3.54 10.25 2.22
C ASN A 244 4.46 9.03 2.02
N CYS A 245 5.73 9.29 1.75
CA CYS A 245 6.78 8.29 1.97
C CYS A 245 7.07 8.21 3.48
N ILE A 246 7.05 7.03 4.07
CA ILE A 246 7.30 6.77 5.49
C ILE A 246 8.51 5.85 5.70
N GLU A 247 9.25 6.10 6.79
CA GLU A 247 10.43 5.32 7.16
C GLU A 247 10.06 3.91 7.64
N PRO A 248 10.93 2.90 7.38
CA PRO A 248 10.73 1.53 7.85
C PRO A 248 10.80 1.44 9.39
N GLU A 249 9.90 0.66 9.98
CA GLU A 249 9.85 0.41 11.42
C GLU A 249 10.77 -0.75 11.85
N GLY A 250 11.19 -1.58 10.90
CA GLY A 250 12.04 -2.76 11.11
C GLY A 250 12.89 -3.18 9.91
N ASP A 251 13.65 -4.27 10.12
CA ASP A 251 14.45 -5.00 9.13
C ASP A 251 14.76 -6.37 9.77
N ILE A 252 13.73 -7.18 10.05
CA ILE A 252 13.83 -8.50 10.66
C ILE A 252 14.04 -9.58 9.60
N GLU A 253 15.10 -10.36 9.74
CA GLU A 253 15.31 -11.54 8.88
C GLU A 253 15.65 -12.79 9.70
N PRO A 254 15.27 -13.99 9.22
CA PRO A 254 15.81 -15.24 9.72
C PRO A 254 17.27 -15.38 9.27
N VAL A 255 18.19 -15.53 10.22
CA VAL A 255 19.65 -15.60 10.00
C VAL A 255 20.24 -16.99 10.18
N GLY A 256 19.50 -17.92 10.79
CA GLY A 256 20.04 -19.25 11.10
C GLY A 256 19.01 -20.27 11.54
N LEU A 257 19.31 -21.53 11.22
CA LEU A 257 18.55 -22.71 11.65
C LEU A 257 19.47 -23.68 12.38
N SER A 258 18.98 -24.27 13.47
CA SER A 258 19.67 -25.30 14.24
C SER A 258 18.66 -26.19 14.96
N PHE A 259 18.99 -27.45 15.23
CA PHE A 259 18.20 -28.28 16.15
C PHE A 259 18.77 -28.19 17.56
N ASP A 260 17.90 -28.26 18.58
CA ASP A 260 18.31 -28.39 19.97
C ASP A 260 18.66 -29.85 20.34
N ALA A 261 19.07 -30.09 21.60
CA ALA A 261 19.40 -31.43 22.10
C ALA A 261 18.20 -32.41 22.17
N ASN A 262 16.98 -31.92 21.95
CA ASN A 262 15.72 -32.67 21.98
C ASN A 262 15.06 -32.75 20.59
N ASN A 263 15.82 -32.47 19.51
CA ASN A 263 15.36 -32.41 18.11
C ASN A 263 14.28 -31.34 17.83
N ARG A 264 14.13 -30.32 18.68
CA ARG A 264 13.28 -29.16 18.37
C ARG A 264 14.00 -28.24 17.40
N LEU A 265 13.33 -27.83 16.32
CA LEU A 265 13.85 -26.83 15.40
C LEU A 265 13.94 -25.46 16.09
N GLN A 266 15.08 -24.80 15.93
CA GLN A 266 15.33 -23.45 16.43
C GLN A 266 15.60 -22.50 15.26
N VAL A 267 14.86 -21.40 15.24
CA VAL A 267 15.04 -20.29 14.29
C VAL A 267 15.80 -19.18 15.02
N THR A 268 16.83 -18.64 14.39
CA THR A 268 17.46 -17.39 14.84
C THR A 268 16.97 -16.26 13.96
N ILE A 269 16.27 -15.28 14.54
CA ILE A 269 15.83 -14.06 13.86
C ILE A 269 16.70 -12.88 14.29
N LYS A 270 16.83 -11.87 13.43
CA LYS A 270 17.66 -10.70 13.67
C LYS A 270 17.01 -9.44 13.10
N ASN A 271 16.89 -8.38 13.91
CA ASN A 271 16.71 -7.02 13.43
C ASN A 271 18.06 -6.48 12.90
N ARG A 272 18.09 -5.93 11.68
CA ARG A 272 19.23 -5.31 11.01
C ARG A 272 19.15 -3.79 10.94
N SER A 273 18.04 -3.20 11.35
CA SER A 273 17.85 -1.75 11.39
C SER A 273 18.44 -1.14 12.66
N ALA A 274 18.55 0.20 12.66
CA ALA A 274 18.75 1.00 13.86
C ALA A 274 17.43 1.26 14.63
N HIS A 275 16.30 0.84 14.08
CA HIS A 275 14.94 1.12 14.55
C HIS A 275 14.50 -0.02 15.50
N VAL A 276 13.52 0.25 16.36
CA VAL A 276 12.99 -0.74 17.30
C VAL A 276 11.68 -1.27 16.76
N VAL A 277 11.66 -2.56 16.41
CA VAL A 277 10.49 -3.22 15.81
C VAL A 277 9.26 -3.04 16.71
N PRO A 278 8.07 -2.74 16.15
CA PRO A 278 6.83 -2.63 16.94
C PRO A 278 6.56 -3.87 17.81
N PRO A 279 5.90 -3.73 18.97
CA PRO A 279 5.45 -4.86 19.74
C PRO A 279 4.22 -5.51 19.08
N ASN A 280 4.10 -6.82 19.21
CA ASN A 280 2.94 -7.63 18.83
C ASN A 280 2.57 -7.67 17.33
N LEU A 281 3.49 -7.26 16.44
CA LEU A 281 3.32 -7.40 14.98
C LEU A 281 4.21 -8.51 14.44
N GLY A 282 3.75 -9.16 13.37
CA GLY A 282 4.47 -10.14 12.57
C GLY A 282 4.42 -11.57 13.10
N ASN A 283 4.82 -12.51 12.24
CA ASN A 283 4.88 -13.94 12.54
C ASN A 283 6.18 -14.58 12.02
N VAL A 284 6.42 -15.83 12.43
CA VAL A 284 7.41 -16.73 11.83
C VAL A 284 6.67 -17.93 11.25
N ARG A 285 6.83 -18.19 9.96
CA ARG A 285 6.31 -19.40 9.29
C ARG A 285 7.44 -20.31 8.88
N VAL A 286 7.24 -21.61 9.06
CA VAL A 286 8.23 -22.65 8.79
C VAL A 286 7.60 -23.70 7.89
N PHE A 287 8.29 -24.02 6.80
CA PHE A 287 7.93 -25.06 5.86
C PHE A 287 9.01 -26.15 5.91
N VAL A 288 8.57 -27.41 5.97
CA VAL A 288 9.46 -28.57 5.87
C VAL A 288 9.04 -29.35 4.63
N ASP A 289 9.97 -29.51 3.69
CA ASP A 289 9.77 -30.15 2.40
C ASP A 289 8.58 -29.62 1.59
N GLY A 290 8.28 -28.32 1.73
CA GLY A 290 7.16 -27.68 1.03
C GLY A 290 5.80 -27.82 1.70
N ILE A 291 5.76 -28.33 2.93
CA ILE A 291 4.55 -28.42 3.75
C ILE A 291 4.68 -27.41 4.89
N ALA A 292 3.66 -26.55 5.07
CA ALA A 292 3.60 -25.62 6.20
C ALA A 292 3.55 -26.41 7.51
N ALA A 293 4.62 -26.31 8.30
CA ALA A 293 4.89 -27.18 9.44
C ALA A 293 4.69 -26.47 10.79
N ALA A 294 5.01 -25.18 10.87
CA ALA A 294 4.73 -24.36 12.04
C ALA A 294 4.48 -22.89 11.67
N GLU A 295 3.63 -22.22 12.45
CA GLU A 295 3.48 -20.77 12.46
C GLU A 295 3.41 -20.27 13.91
N ILE A 296 4.14 -19.20 14.23
CA ILE A 296 4.14 -18.55 15.54
C ILE A 296 4.00 -17.04 15.33
N ALA A 297 2.99 -16.41 15.93
CA ALA A 297 2.89 -14.95 15.97
C ALA A 297 3.91 -14.39 16.98
N LEU A 298 4.64 -13.33 16.62
CA LEU A 298 5.75 -12.81 17.42
C LEU A 298 5.28 -12.25 18.78
N GLU A 299 4.01 -11.83 18.88
CA GLU A 299 3.34 -11.46 20.14
C GLU A 299 3.33 -12.57 21.22
N THR A 300 3.47 -13.83 20.81
CA THR A 300 3.39 -15.00 21.72
C THR A 300 4.74 -15.37 22.35
N LEU A 301 5.82 -14.71 21.95
CA LEU A 301 7.16 -14.96 22.49
C LEU A 301 7.30 -14.36 23.90
N SER A 302 7.81 -15.16 24.84
CA SER A 302 8.06 -14.74 26.23
C SER A 302 9.32 -13.88 26.42
N ASP A 303 10.03 -13.62 25.33
CA ASP A 303 11.24 -12.81 25.21
C ASP A 303 11.10 -12.06 23.86
N ASP A 304 11.19 -10.73 23.89
CA ASP A 304 11.01 -9.85 22.74
C ASP A 304 12.33 -9.20 22.31
N SER A 305 13.47 -9.73 22.76
CA SER A 305 14.79 -9.13 22.58
C SER A 305 15.16 -8.85 21.13
N TYR A 306 14.63 -9.62 20.17
CA TYR A 306 14.82 -9.42 18.71
C TYR A 306 14.43 -8.03 18.22
N ARG A 307 13.53 -7.34 18.93
CA ARG A 307 12.99 -6.04 18.51
C ARG A 307 14.03 -4.93 18.57
N GLN A 308 15.05 -5.06 19.44
CA GLN A 308 16.05 -4.03 19.67
C GLN A 308 16.96 -3.84 18.44
N ALA A 309 17.46 -2.62 18.24
CA ALA A 309 18.33 -2.28 17.12
C ALA A 309 19.53 -3.24 16.99
N TYR A 310 19.77 -3.74 15.78
CA TYR A 310 20.83 -4.72 15.42
C TYR A 310 20.84 -6.06 16.20
N SER A 311 19.83 -6.34 17.04
CA SER A 311 19.78 -7.48 17.95
C SER A 311 19.33 -8.79 17.27
N SER A 312 19.52 -9.93 17.94
CA SER A 312 19.05 -11.23 17.42
C SER A 312 18.64 -12.17 18.55
N GLN A 313 17.57 -12.92 18.31
CA GLN A 313 17.00 -13.88 19.25
C GLN A 313 16.95 -15.28 18.62
N LYS A 314 17.05 -16.32 19.45
CA LYS A 314 16.79 -17.70 19.03
C LYS A 314 15.47 -18.22 19.60
N ILE A 315 14.49 -18.40 18.73
CA ILE A 315 13.19 -18.99 19.02
C ILE A 315 13.31 -20.52 18.91
N THR A 316 12.77 -21.26 19.88
CA THR A 316 12.75 -22.74 19.85
C THR A 316 11.31 -23.21 19.61
N LEU A 317 11.04 -23.66 18.38
CA LEU A 317 9.70 -24.08 17.94
C LEU A 317 9.29 -25.40 18.61
N ASP A 318 7.99 -25.67 18.69
CA ASP A 318 7.42 -26.97 19.07
C ASP A 318 7.38 -27.98 17.88
N LEU A 319 8.33 -27.81 16.95
CA LEU A 319 8.47 -28.59 15.73
C LEU A 319 9.65 -29.57 15.82
N ARG A 320 9.41 -30.83 15.46
CA ARG A 320 10.41 -31.91 15.41
C ARG A 320 10.42 -32.54 14.01
N VAL A 321 11.60 -32.93 13.54
CA VAL A 321 11.80 -33.41 12.16
C VAL A 321 12.78 -34.58 12.17
N ALA A 322 12.52 -35.68 11.48
CA ALA A 322 13.43 -36.83 11.36
C ALA A 322 13.93 -37.02 9.90
N GLY A 323 14.52 -38.18 9.60
CA GLY A 323 15.04 -38.50 8.26
C GLY A 323 16.41 -37.89 7.96
N GLN A 324 16.63 -37.51 6.70
CA GLN A 324 17.89 -36.94 6.16
C GLN A 324 17.54 -35.90 5.09
N ASP A 325 18.45 -34.97 4.82
CA ASP A 325 18.33 -34.01 3.69
C ASP A 325 16.96 -33.26 3.63
N ARG A 326 16.38 -32.96 4.80
CA ARG A 326 15.09 -32.28 4.92
C ARG A 326 15.24 -30.83 4.49
N ARG A 327 14.37 -30.35 3.61
CA ARG A 327 14.40 -28.98 3.05
C ARG A 327 13.59 -28.06 3.96
N ILE A 328 14.27 -27.25 4.76
CA ILE A 328 13.60 -26.34 5.70
C ILE A 328 13.64 -24.93 5.11
N ALA A 329 12.49 -24.29 4.98
CA ALA A 329 12.35 -22.86 4.71
C ALA A 329 11.73 -22.16 5.93
N VAL A 330 12.23 -20.98 6.28
CA VAL A 330 11.64 -20.12 7.29
C VAL A 330 11.51 -18.71 6.77
N SER A 331 10.33 -18.15 6.93
CA SER A 331 10.01 -16.76 6.60
C SER A 331 9.56 -16.02 7.85
N VAL A 332 9.88 -14.74 7.95
CA VAL A 332 9.31 -13.83 8.95
C VAL A 332 8.41 -12.79 8.30
N ASP A 333 7.52 -12.22 9.11
CA ASP A 333 6.43 -11.31 8.73
C ASP A 333 5.73 -11.60 7.39
N THR A 334 5.35 -12.86 7.21
CA THR A 334 4.55 -13.31 6.06
C THR A 334 3.12 -12.73 6.00
N ARG A 335 2.77 -11.85 6.94
CA ARG A 335 1.50 -11.12 6.98
C ARG A 335 1.65 -9.65 6.55
N ASN A 336 2.89 -9.18 6.36
CA ASN A 336 3.23 -7.79 6.09
C ASN A 336 2.68 -6.82 7.18
N GLU A 337 2.72 -7.25 8.45
CA GLU A 337 2.28 -6.49 9.62
C GLU A 337 3.33 -5.47 10.11
N ILE A 338 4.62 -5.63 9.77
CA ILE A 338 5.74 -4.75 10.09
C ILE A 338 6.16 -4.04 8.79
N LEU A 339 6.44 -2.73 8.84
CA LEU A 339 6.90 -2.01 7.66
C LEU A 339 8.42 -2.17 7.46
N GLU A 340 8.81 -2.93 6.44
CA GLU A 340 10.21 -3.30 6.22
C GLU A 340 10.74 -2.75 4.88
N ARG A 341 12.04 -2.45 4.79
CA ARG A 341 12.63 -2.05 3.50
C ARG A 341 12.49 -3.14 2.45
N ASN A 342 12.53 -4.40 2.87
CA ASN A 342 12.86 -5.53 2.02
C ASN A 342 12.03 -6.79 2.30
N GLU A 343 10.70 -6.64 2.30
CA GLU A 343 9.68 -7.70 2.45
C GLU A 343 10.06 -9.02 1.74
N ASP A 344 10.45 -8.96 0.46
CA ASP A 344 10.81 -10.15 -0.35
C ASP A 344 12.13 -10.85 0.07
N HIS A 345 12.86 -10.33 1.08
CA HIS A 345 14.12 -10.91 1.57
C HIS A 345 13.98 -11.63 2.91
N ASN A 346 12.80 -11.64 3.54
CA ASN A 346 12.54 -12.11 4.91
C ASN A 346 12.60 -13.65 5.09
N ALA A 347 13.51 -14.28 4.35
CA ALA A 347 13.46 -15.65 3.87
C ALA A 347 14.82 -16.35 4.03
N TYR A 348 14.82 -17.52 4.69
CA TYR A 348 16.02 -18.34 4.92
C TYR A 348 15.71 -19.83 4.78
N THR A 349 16.35 -20.50 3.83
CA THR A 349 16.26 -21.96 3.66
C THR A 349 17.55 -22.67 4.04
N ARG A 350 17.50 -23.93 4.45
CA ARG A 350 18.64 -24.86 4.35
C ARG A 350 18.14 -26.28 4.08
N THR A 351 18.95 -27.07 3.38
CA THR A 351 18.84 -28.53 3.46
C THR A 351 19.61 -29.02 4.70
N MET A 352 18.94 -29.73 5.59
CA MET A 352 19.47 -30.13 6.90
C MET A 352 19.14 -31.60 7.21
N THR A 353 20.10 -32.33 7.77
CA THR A 353 19.83 -33.60 8.46
C THR A 353 19.54 -33.30 9.93
N PRO A 354 18.37 -33.69 10.47
CA PRO A 354 18.08 -33.56 11.90
C PRO A 354 18.91 -34.54 12.76
N PRO A 355 19.12 -34.25 14.06
CA PRO A 355 19.67 -35.19 15.03
C PRO A 355 18.92 -36.52 15.08
N VAL A 356 19.66 -37.63 14.98
CA VAL A 356 19.08 -38.98 15.12
C VAL A 356 18.79 -39.26 16.59
N ILE A 357 17.55 -39.03 17.01
CA ILE A 357 17.03 -39.34 18.36
C ILE A 357 16.20 -40.62 18.34
N ALA A 358 16.31 -41.42 19.41
CA ALA A 358 15.50 -42.63 19.58
C ALA A 358 14.14 -42.31 20.22
N GLY A 359 13.04 -42.80 19.62
CA GLY A 359 11.67 -42.52 20.06
C GLY A 359 10.61 -43.04 19.08
N PRO A 360 9.31 -42.85 19.37
CA PRO A 360 8.22 -43.16 18.45
C PRO A 360 8.13 -42.14 17.31
N ASP A 361 7.40 -42.48 16.25
CA ASP A 361 7.09 -41.57 15.12
C ASP A 361 5.66 -41.90 14.64
N LEU A 362 4.66 -41.08 14.99
CA LEU A 362 3.24 -41.45 14.86
C LEU A 362 2.63 -40.85 13.59
N VAL A 363 2.66 -41.65 12.52
CA VAL A 363 2.24 -41.24 11.18
C VAL A 363 0.86 -41.76 10.81
N ILE A 364 0.13 -41.06 9.95
CA ILE A 364 -1.06 -41.64 9.29
C ILE A 364 -0.59 -42.38 8.03
N ARG A 365 -0.68 -43.71 8.04
CA ARG A 365 -0.19 -44.59 6.96
C ARG A 365 -1.19 -44.78 5.82
N ALA A 366 -2.49 -44.72 6.12
CA ALA A 366 -3.57 -44.89 5.15
C ALA A 366 -4.89 -44.32 5.70
N LEU A 367 -5.74 -43.86 4.81
CA LEU A 367 -7.17 -43.69 5.06
C LEU A 367 -7.94 -44.85 4.40
N SER A 368 -9.18 -45.06 4.82
CA SER A 368 -10.03 -46.11 4.25
C SER A 368 -11.50 -45.80 4.53
N LEU A 369 -12.34 -45.84 3.50
CA LEU A 369 -13.77 -45.55 3.64
C LEU A 369 -14.59 -46.84 3.47
N ASP A 370 -15.26 -47.27 4.52
CA ASP A 370 -16.26 -48.34 4.42
C ASP A 370 -17.54 -47.80 3.79
N ALA A 371 -17.71 -48.06 2.50
CA ALA A 371 -18.89 -47.66 1.72
C ALA A 371 -20.22 -48.24 2.23
N SER A 372 -20.21 -49.22 3.15
CA SER A 372 -21.43 -49.80 3.74
C SER A 372 -21.89 -49.13 5.03
N SER A 373 -20.97 -48.53 5.80
CA SER A 373 -21.28 -47.82 7.06
C SER A 373 -21.01 -46.31 7.02
N GLY A 374 -20.27 -45.81 6.02
CA GLY A 374 -19.79 -44.42 5.98
C GLY A 374 -18.62 -44.14 6.94
N THR A 375 -18.08 -45.17 7.61
CA THR A 375 -16.98 -45.02 8.57
C THR A 375 -15.64 -44.87 7.86
N LEU A 376 -14.89 -43.85 8.25
CA LEU A 376 -13.50 -43.62 7.88
C LEU A 376 -12.59 -44.34 8.88
N GLY A 377 -11.84 -45.34 8.42
CA GLY A 377 -10.75 -45.97 9.17
C GLY A 377 -9.44 -45.24 8.93
N VAL A 378 -8.90 -44.60 9.97
CA VAL A 378 -7.59 -43.94 9.95
C VAL A 378 -6.54 -44.93 10.48
N ALA A 379 -5.55 -45.26 9.65
CA ALA A 379 -4.48 -46.20 10.03
C ALA A 379 -3.28 -45.44 10.62
N VAL A 380 -3.22 -45.35 11.95
CA VAL A 380 -2.09 -44.72 12.68
C VAL A 380 -0.97 -45.75 12.86
N GLY A 381 0.20 -45.45 12.30
CA GLY A 381 1.42 -46.25 12.41
C GLY A 381 2.35 -45.80 13.55
N ASN A 382 3.39 -46.58 13.81
CA ASN A 382 4.59 -46.11 14.50
C ASN A 382 5.82 -46.48 13.67
N ASP A 383 6.44 -45.48 13.05
CA ASP A 383 7.56 -45.62 12.12
C ASP A 383 8.91 -45.36 12.80
N GLY A 384 8.86 -45.04 14.10
CA GLY A 384 10.00 -44.69 14.92
C GLY A 384 10.86 -45.87 15.34
N THR A 385 11.86 -45.57 16.15
CA THR A 385 12.84 -46.54 16.65
C THR A 385 12.47 -47.15 18.01
N LEU A 386 11.48 -46.60 18.70
CA LEU A 386 10.94 -47.10 19.98
C LEU A 386 9.41 -47.23 19.93
N ASN A 387 8.86 -48.05 20.83
CA ASN A 387 7.42 -48.21 20.99
C ASN A 387 6.77 -46.94 21.55
N SER A 388 5.58 -46.57 21.07
CA SER A 388 4.80 -45.47 21.64
C SER A 388 4.11 -45.88 22.96
N PRO A 389 3.87 -44.94 23.89
CA PRO A 389 2.99 -45.17 25.03
C PRO A 389 1.52 -45.24 24.57
N ALA A 390 0.64 -45.77 25.42
CA ALA A 390 -0.80 -45.61 25.24
C ALA A 390 -1.21 -44.19 25.67
N MET A 391 -1.97 -43.50 24.84
CA MET A 391 -2.28 -42.07 24.97
C MET A 391 -3.70 -41.74 24.47
N GLN A 392 -4.17 -40.52 24.68
CA GLN A 392 -5.23 -39.97 23.81
C GLN A 392 -4.59 -39.27 22.61
N VAL A 393 -5.23 -39.34 21.46
CA VAL A 393 -4.91 -38.54 20.28
C VAL A 393 -6.14 -37.78 19.82
N GLU A 394 -5.93 -36.60 19.24
CA GLU A 394 -6.96 -35.85 18.53
C GLU A 394 -6.83 -36.16 17.03
N LEU A 395 -7.97 -36.43 16.37
CA LEU A 395 -8.05 -36.56 14.92
C LEU A 395 -8.98 -35.49 14.37
N ASN A 396 -8.45 -34.64 13.51
CA ASN A 396 -9.21 -33.67 12.72
C ASN A 396 -9.39 -34.20 11.30
N ILE A 397 -10.63 -34.32 10.84
CA ILE A 397 -10.96 -34.79 9.49
C ILE A 397 -11.54 -33.63 8.68
N HIS A 398 -10.87 -33.27 7.60
CA HIS A 398 -11.33 -32.28 6.63
C HIS A 398 -11.80 -32.99 5.35
N VAL A 399 -12.90 -32.53 4.77
CA VAL A 399 -13.42 -33.01 3.48
C VAL A 399 -13.55 -31.81 2.56
N ASN A 400 -12.83 -31.84 1.43
CA ASN A 400 -12.69 -30.72 0.49
C ASN A 400 -12.30 -29.40 1.20
N GLY A 401 -11.40 -29.48 2.18
CA GLY A 401 -10.92 -28.35 2.99
C GLY A 401 -11.81 -27.94 4.17
N VAL A 402 -13.03 -28.47 4.28
CA VAL A 402 -13.96 -28.16 5.39
C VAL A 402 -13.79 -29.17 6.52
N LEU A 403 -13.56 -28.72 7.76
CA LEU A 403 -13.54 -29.59 8.94
C LEU A 403 -14.93 -30.21 9.14
N VAL A 404 -15.05 -31.53 9.01
CA VAL A 404 -16.31 -32.27 9.17
C VAL A 404 -16.42 -33.01 10.50
N GLU A 405 -15.28 -33.31 11.14
CA GLU A 405 -15.22 -34.09 12.38
C GLU A 405 -13.93 -33.76 13.15
N ASN A 406 -14.03 -33.53 14.45
CA ASN A 406 -12.90 -33.52 15.39
C ASN A 406 -13.21 -34.52 16.50
N VAL A 407 -12.32 -35.51 16.68
CA VAL A 407 -12.54 -36.57 17.67
C VAL A 407 -11.28 -36.92 18.45
N THR A 408 -11.36 -36.81 19.77
CA THR A 408 -10.41 -37.48 20.68
C THR A 408 -10.66 -38.99 20.70
N ARG A 409 -9.59 -39.78 20.62
CA ARG A 409 -9.61 -41.25 20.61
C ARG A 409 -8.42 -41.80 21.41
N ALA A 410 -8.61 -42.95 22.07
CA ALA A 410 -7.52 -43.64 22.75
C ALA A 410 -6.66 -44.40 21.73
N LEU A 411 -5.38 -44.05 21.63
CA LEU A 411 -4.38 -44.81 20.86
C LEU A 411 -3.70 -45.82 21.81
N PRO A 412 -3.76 -47.13 21.54
CA PRO A 412 -2.99 -48.12 22.30
C PRO A 412 -1.49 -47.96 22.02
N ALA A 413 -0.65 -48.44 22.95
CA ALA A 413 0.80 -48.47 22.75
C ALA A 413 1.17 -49.25 21.47
N LEU A 414 1.84 -48.59 20.52
CA LEU A 414 2.23 -49.17 19.25
C LEU A 414 3.68 -49.65 19.30
N ASN A 415 3.89 -50.92 18.95
CA ASN A 415 5.24 -51.41 18.66
C ASN A 415 5.84 -50.66 17.46
N VAL A 416 7.16 -50.65 17.33
CA VAL A 416 7.85 -50.25 16.08
C VAL A 416 7.29 -51.03 14.88
N ASN A 417 6.95 -50.34 13.80
CA ASN A 417 6.18 -50.84 12.64
C ASN A 417 4.78 -51.41 12.97
N GLY A 418 4.25 -51.11 14.15
CA GLY A 418 2.86 -51.38 14.51
C GLY A 418 1.89 -50.45 13.79
N THR A 419 0.62 -50.83 13.73
CA THR A 419 -0.44 -49.98 13.18
C THR A 419 -1.75 -50.25 13.92
N CYS A 420 -2.51 -49.20 14.20
CA CYS A 420 -3.85 -49.26 14.78
C CYS A 420 -4.85 -48.54 13.87
N PHE A 421 -6.02 -49.14 13.66
CA PHE A 421 -7.10 -48.54 12.90
C PHE A 421 -8.07 -47.85 13.84
N ILE A 422 -8.15 -46.52 13.75
CA ILE A 422 -9.10 -45.70 14.50
C ILE A 422 -10.33 -45.45 13.62
N ALA A 423 -11.49 -45.90 14.09
CA ALA A 423 -12.77 -45.65 13.42
C ALA A 423 -13.29 -44.24 13.75
N VAL A 424 -13.58 -43.48 12.70
CA VAL A 424 -14.22 -42.17 12.73
C VAL A 424 -15.46 -42.24 11.85
N SER A 425 -16.60 -41.70 12.32
CA SER A 425 -17.85 -41.67 11.56
C SER A 425 -18.25 -40.21 11.36
N PRO A 426 -17.80 -39.55 10.27
CA PRO A 426 -17.97 -38.11 10.10
C PRO A 426 -19.45 -37.68 10.09
N ALA A 427 -19.75 -36.54 10.71
CA ALA A 427 -21.10 -35.97 10.74
C ALA A 427 -21.74 -35.77 9.34
N THR A 428 -20.93 -35.58 8.29
CA THR A 428 -21.37 -35.50 6.89
C THR A 428 -20.82 -36.68 6.07
N PRO A 429 -21.65 -37.47 5.37
CA PRO A 429 -21.18 -38.59 4.56
C PRO A 429 -20.23 -38.15 3.43
N ILE A 430 -19.03 -38.73 3.39
CA ILE A 430 -18.02 -38.50 2.34
C ILE A 430 -18.59 -38.94 0.98
N GLN A 431 -18.59 -38.04 0.00
CA GLN A 431 -19.13 -38.30 -1.34
C GLN A 431 -18.04 -38.81 -2.29
N PRO A 432 -18.38 -39.61 -3.32
CA PRO A 432 -17.45 -39.94 -4.40
C PRO A 432 -16.86 -38.69 -5.06
N GLY A 433 -15.55 -38.68 -5.30
CA GLY A 433 -14.77 -37.54 -5.78
C GLY A 433 -14.25 -36.60 -4.68
N SER A 434 -14.51 -36.87 -3.39
CA SER A 434 -14.05 -35.99 -2.31
C SER A 434 -12.56 -36.17 -2.00
N LYS A 435 -11.85 -35.05 -1.81
CA LYS A 435 -10.54 -35.00 -1.15
C LYS A 435 -10.77 -35.07 0.36
N VAL A 436 -10.16 -36.05 1.03
CA VAL A 436 -10.29 -36.24 2.49
C VAL A 436 -8.90 -36.14 3.11
N GLU A 437 -8.74 -35.24 4.06
CA GLU A 437 -7.52 -35.05 4.82
C GLU A 437 -7.77 -35.40 6.28
N ALA A 438 -6.86 -36.16 6.89
CA ALA A 438 -6.83 -36.41 8.31
C ALA A 438 -5.55 -35.83 8.92
N THR A 439 -5.66 -35.22 10.10
CA THR A 439 -4.53 -34.73 10.90
C THR A 439 -4.57 -35.37 12.27
N LEU A 440 -3.50 -36.05 12.66
CA LEU A 440 -3.25 -36.56 14.01
C LEU A 440 -2.64 -35.46 14.89
N ARG A 441 -2.97 -35.44 16.18
CA ARG A 441 -2.22 -34.68 17.20
C ARG A 441 -2.08 -35.52 18.48
N THR A 442 -0.87 -35.53 19.03
CA THR A 442 -0.50 -36.17 20.30
C THR A 442 -0.83 -35.27 21.50
N GLN A 443 -0.70 -35.80 22.73
CA GLN A 443 -0.92 -34.98 23.94
C GLN A 443 0.28 -34.10 24.28
N SER A 444 1.46 -34.45 23.77
CA SER A 444 2.72 -33.78 24.04
C SER A 444 3.65 -33.95 22.84
N MET A 445 4.24 -32.85 22.36
CA MET A 445 5.21 -32.87 21.26
C MET A 445 6.52 -33.63 21.62
N LEU A 446 6.67 -34.10 22.87
CA LEU A 446 7.76 -34.96 23.29
C LEU A 446 7.50 -36.46 23.00
N ASP A 447 6.25 -36.84 22.68
CA ASP A 447 5.80 -38.22 22.54
C ASP A 447 6.31 -38.90 21.24
N GLU A 448 6.89 -38.13 20.32
CA GLU A 448 7.34 -38.55 18.98
C GLU A 448 8.56 -37.76 18.47
N ILE A 449 9.32 -38.30 17.50
CA ILE A 449 10.60 -37.75 17.01
C ILE A 449 10.50 -36.91 15.72
N ASP A 450 9.42 -37.07 14.97
CA ASP A 450 9.00 -36.22 13.85
C ASP A 450 7.53 -35.86 14.10
N ASN A 451 7.13 -34.62 13.81
CA ASN A 451 5.72 -34.20 13.83
C ASN A 451 5.30 -33.49 12.53
N THR A 452 6.11 -33.59 11.47
CA THR A 452 5.82 -33.07 10.11
C THR A 452 5.02 -34.04 9.23
N ASN A 453 4.79 -35.26 9.71
CA ASN A 453 4.21 -36.41 9.00
C ASN A 453 2.87 -36.90 9.61
N GLN A 454 2.26 -36.09 10.48
CA GLN A 454 1.01 -36.40 11.19
C GLN A 454 -0.26 -36.20 10.34
N SER A 455 -0.14 -35.66 9.12
CA SER A 455 -1.26 -35.48 8.19
C SER A 455 -1.18 -36.42 6.98
N ARG A 456 -2.34 -36.84 6.48
CA ARG A 456 -2.47 -37.59 5.23
C ARG A 456 -3.72 -37.16 4.47
N THR A 457 -3.59 -37.03 3.15
CA THR A 457 -4.70 -36.77 2.22
C THR A 457 -4.92 -37.98 1.32
N GLU A 458 -6.18 -38.34 1.07
CA GLU A 458 -6.58 -39.30 0.04
C GLU A 458 -7.85 -38.84 -0.68
N PHE A 459 -8.04 -39.26 -1.93
CA PHE A 459 -9.28 -39.08 -2.67
C PHE A 459 -10.17 -40.31 -2.53
N PHE A 460 -11.49 -40.13 -2.36
CA PHE A 460 -12.44 -41.25 -2.26
C PHE A 460 -13.50 -41.20 -3.37
N PRO A 461 -13.66 -42.25 -4.19
CA PRO A 461 -12.87 -43.50 -4.23
C PRO A 461 -11.43 -43.29 -4.72
N ALA A 462 -10.49 -44.13 -4.27
CA ALA A 462 -9.04 -43.97 -4.48
C ALA A 462 -8.60 -43.64 -5.92
N ASP A 463 -9.25 -44.24 -6.91
CA ASP A 463 -8.92 -44.03 -8.34
C ASP A 463 -9.26 -42.61 -8.85
N SER A 464 -10.00 -41.79 -8.08
CA SER A 464 -10.48 -40.48 -8.52
C SER A 464 -9.45 -39.35 -8.46
N ALA A 465 -8.20 -39.61 -8.08
CA ALA A 465 -7.12 -38.61 -8.05
C ALA A 465 -6.86 -37.95 -9.42
N LEU A 466 -7.22 -38.61 -10.53
CA LEU A 466 -7.07 -38.08 -11.89
C LEU A 466 -8.30 -37.31 -12.41
N VAL A 467 -9.35 -37.14 -11.60
CA VAL A 467 -10.56 -36.42 -12.02
C VAL A 467 -10.25 -34.93 -12.25
N GLY A 468 -10.69 -34.41 -13.41
CA GLY A 468 -10.47 -33.03 -13.86
C GLY A 468 -9.30 -32.86 -14.83
N TYR A 469 -8.36 -33.81 -14.88
CA TYR A 469 -7.22 -33.73 -15.80
C TYR A 469 -7.59 -33.95 -17.27
N ASP A 470 -8.61 -34.75 -17.56
CA ASP A 470 -9.07 -35.03 -18.94
C ASP A 470 -9.34 -33.73 -19.73
N SER A 471 -10.03 -32.77 -19.11
CA SER A 471 -10.34 -31.46 -19.72
C SER A 471 -9.10 -30.62 -20.04
N ILE A 472 -8.03 -30.76 -19.25
CA ILE A 472 -6.78 -30.02 -19.44
C ILE A 472 -5.95 -30.70 -20.53
N LEU A 473 -5.79 -32.03 -20.44
CA LEU A 473 -5.04 -32.84 -21.41
C LEU A 473 -5.66 -32.81 -22.82
N LEU A 474 -6.99 -32.74 -22.91
CA LEU A 474 -7.73 -32.58 -24.18
C LEU A 474 -7.83 -31.13 -24.65
N HIS A 475 -7.38 -30.13 -23.87
CA HIS A 475 -7.41 -28.74 -24.33
C HIS A 475 -6.43 -28.54 -25.48
N ARG A 476 -6.85 -27.83 -26.54
CA ARG A 476 -6.12 -27.79 -27.82
C ARG A 476 -4.64 -27.41 -27.65
N ILE A 477 -4.36 -26.38 -26.84
CA ILE A 477 -3.01 -25.79 -26.69
C ILE A 477 -2.09 -26.73 -25.89
N VAL A 478 -2.65 -27.44 -24.90
CA VAL A 478 -1.95 -28.47 -24.12
C VAL A 478 -1.65 -29.68 -25.01
N SER A 479 -2.68 -30.24 -25.66
CA SER A 479 -2.57 -31.41 -26.54
C SER A 479 -1.62 -31.20 -27.73
N ALA A 480 -1.52 -29.97 -28.26
CA ALA A 480 -0.65 -29.64 -29.39
C ALA A 480 0.83 -29.50 -28.98
N ASN A 481 1.11 -29.29 -27.69
CA ASN A 481 2.46 -29.01 -27.18
C ASN A 481 3.07 -30.17 -26.37
N LEU A 482 2.27 -31.11 -25.85
CA LEU A 482 2.72 -32.35 -25.17
C LEU A 482 3.43 -33.33 -26.14
N ASN A 483 4.62 -32.94 -26.59
CA ASN A 483 5.41 -33.63 -27.60
C ASN A 483 6.80 -34.02 -27.06
N TRP A 484 7.32 -35.14 -27.57
CA TRP A 484 8.67 -35.63 -27.32
C TRP A 484 9.44 -35.78 -28.65
N GLU A 485 10.77 -35.72 -28.61
CA GLU A 485 11.65 -35.98 -29.76
C GLU A 485 12.66 -37.05 -29.39
N ASN A 486 12.77 -38.12 -30.18
CA ASN A 486 13.79 -39.16 -30.00
C ASN A 486 14.28 -39.71 -31.36
N ALA A 487 14.89 -40.89 -31.37
CA ALA A 487 15.36 -41.57 -32.59
C ALA A 487 14.29 -41.77 -33.68
N SER A 488 13.00 -41.71 -33.35
CA SER A 488 11.88 -41.81 -34.29
C SER A 488 11.43 -40.46 -34.87
N GLY A 489 12.05 -39.35 -34.44
CA GLY A 489 11.63 -37.98 -34.73
C GLY A 489 10.75 -37.38 -33.63
N VAL A 490 9.97 -36.36 -33.98
CA VAL A 490 9.04 -35.67 -33.08
C VAL A 490 7.67 -36.31 -33.13
N THR A 491 7.11 -36.68 -31.98
CA THR A 491 5.74 -37.21 -31.85
C THR A 491 5.03 -36.64 -30.62
N GLY A 492 3.70 -36.72 -30.59
CA GLY A 492 2.96 -36.67 -29.32
C GLY A 492 3.33 -37.86 -28.42
N LEU A 493 2.94 -37.80 -27.15
CA LEU A 493 3.30 -38.84 -26.17
C LEU A 493 2.76 -40.23 -26.56
N THR A 494 3.61 -41.25 -26.42
CA THR A 494 3.21 -42.66 -26.57
C THR A 494 2.34 -43.11 -25.39
N SER A 495 1.59 -44.21 -25.55
CA SER A 495 0.76 -44.75 -24.46
C SER A 495 1.53 -45.03 -23.17
N THR A 496 2.77 -45.53 -23.27
CA THR A 496 3.65 -45.75 -22.10
C THR A 496 4.02 -44.43 -21.41
N GLN A 497 4.36 -43.40 -22.19
CA GLN A 497 4.68 -42.06 -21.67
C GLN A 497 3.47 -41.38 -21.04
N THR A 498 2.28 -41.53 -21.62
CA THR A 498 1.03 -41.03 -21.05
C THR A 498 0.69 -41.72 -19.74
N THR A 499 0.87 -43.05 -19.64
CA THR A 499 0.68 -43.77 -18.37
C THR A 499 1.66 -43.29 -17.29
N ASP A 500 2.95 -43.18 -17.60
CA ASP A 500 3.96 -42.68 -16.66
C ASP A 500 3.67 -41.24 -16.19
N LEU A 501 3.25 -40.35 -17.09
CA LEU A 501 2.82 -39.00 -16.76
C LEU A 501 1.62 -39.00 -15.80
N LEU A 502 0.63 -39.88 -16.02
CA LEU A 502 -0.55 -39.99 -15.15
C LEU A 502 -0.22 -40.59 -13.77
N GLU A 503 0.73 -41.52 -13.67
CA GLU A 503 1.23 -42.00 -12.36
C GLU A 503 1.95 -40.90 -11.59
N LYS A 504 2.78 -40.08 -12.26
CA LYS A 504 3.43 -38.90 -11.66
C LYS A 504 2.41 -37.86 -11.15
N ILE A 505 1.34 -37.62 -11.91
CA ILE A 505 0.22 -36.77 -11.50
C ILE A 505 -0.51 -37.36 -10.28
N ARG A 506 -0.81 -38.67 -10.28
CA ARG A 506 -1.44 -39.35 -9.14
C ARG A 506 -0.57 -39.25 -7.87
N GLY A 507 0.76 -39.33 -8.01
CA GLY A 507 1.69 -39.07 -6.92
C GLY A 507 1.47 -37.70 -6.30
N LEU A 508 1.54 -36.62 -7.10
CA LEU A 508 1.33 -35.24 -6.65
C LEU A 508 -0.01 -34.97 -5.94
N GLU A 509 -1.07 -35.70 -6.28
CA GLU A 509 -2.39 -35.58 -5.66
C GLU A 509 -2.54 -36.35 -4.33
N LEU A 510 -1.77 -37.42 -4.11
CA LEU A 510 -1.83 -38.26 -2.90
C LEU A 510 -0.72 -37.91 -1.90
N GLU A 511 0.53 -37.86 -2.35
CA GLU A 511 1.73 -37.67 -1.55
C GLU A 511 2.73 -36.83 -2.35
N ARG A 512 2.84 -35.52 -2.05
CA ARG A 512 3.79 -34.59 -2.70
C ARG A 512 5.19 -35.21 -2.72
N PRO A 513 5.76 -35.59 -3.90
CA PRO A 513 7.00 -36.34 -3.91
C PRO A 513 8.19 -35.50 -3.41
N VAL A 514 8.90 -36.04 -2.41
CA VAL A 514 10.25 -35.57 -2.08
C VAL A 514 11.15 -35.91 -3.26
N SER A 515 11.94 -34.93 -3.72
CA SER A 515 12.77 -35.06 -4.92
C SER A 515 13.65 -36.31 -4.91
N ALA A 516 13.47 -37.18 -5.89
CA ALA A 516 14.12 -38.49 -5.98
C ALA A 516 15.67 -38.43 -5.87
N PRO A 517 16.35 -39.52 -5.47
CA PRO A 517 17.80 -39.61 -5.52
C PRO A 517 18.35 -39.28 -6.91
N LEU A 518 19.50 -38.59 -6.95
CA LEU A 518 20.13 -38.15 -8.19
C LEU A 518 20.89 -39.33 -8.83
N PRO A 519 20.83 -39.55 -10.16
CA PRO A 519 21.66 -40.55 -10.82
C PRO A 519 23.15 -40.26 -10.60
N SER A 520 23.97 -41.32 -10.60
CA SER A 520 25.42 -41.21 -10.45
C SER A 520 26.06 -40.58 -11.69
N ILE A 521 26.98 -39.65 -11.48
CA ILE A 521 27.59 -38.86 -12.56
C ILE A 521 28.62 -39.69 -13.35
N ASP A 522 28.28 -40.02 -14.59
CA ASP A 522 29.27 -40.39 -15.62
C ASP A 522 29.54 -39.26 -16.63
N SER A 523 28.66 -38.24 -16.75
CA SER A 523 28.85 -37.09 -17.65
C SER A 523 28.17 -35.81 -17.12
N PRO A 524 28.86 -34.65 -17.08
CA PRO A 524 28.33 -33.43 -16.43
C PRO A 524 27.46 -32.53 -17.33
N ALA A 525 27.06 -32.96 -18.53
CA ALA A 525 26.33 -32.09 -19.48
C ALA A 525 25.38 -32.80 -20.46
N ARG A 526 25.13 -34.11 -20.31
CA ARG A 526 24.27 -34.91 -21.20
C ARG A 526 23.47 -35.92 -20.38
N PHE A 527 22.27 -36.23 -20.86
CA PHE A 527 21.35 -37.18 -20.25
C PHE A 527 21.02 -38.31 -21.24
N SER A 528 20.77 -39.51 -20.72
CA SER A 528 20.09 -40.58 -21.47
C SER A 528 18.61 -40.23 -21.71
N GLU A 529 17.94 -40.96 -22.60
CA GLU A 529 16.52 -40.77 -22.86
C GLU A 529 15.65 -40.95 -21.60
N ALA A 530 16.01 -41.88 -20.72
CA ALA A 530 15.29 -42.12 -19.47
C ALA A 530 15.44 -40.95 -18.48
N GLU A 531 16.64 -40.41 -18.31
CA GLU A 531 16.89 -39.28 -17.40
C GLU A 531 16.26 -37.97 -17.92
N ALA A 532 16.36 -37.73 -19.23
CA ALA A 532 15.73 -36.57 -19.85
C ALA A 532 14.20 -36.67 -19.80
N TRP A 533 13.65 -37.87 -20.04
CA TRP A 533 12.22 -38.13 -19.90
C TRP A 533 11.73 -37.95 -18.47
N GLU A 534 12.48 -38.43 -17.46
CA GLU A 534 12.10 -38.28 -16.05
C GLU A 534 12.04 -36.80 -15.64
N ILE A 535 13.07 -36.01 -15.97
CA ILE A 535 13.10 -34.56 -15.71
C ILE A 535 11.93 -33.86 -16.42
N PHE A 536 11.68 -34.17 -17.69
CA PHE A 536 10.60 -33.57 -18.47
C PHE A 536 9.21 -33.93 -17.93
N SER A 537 8.91 -35.23 -17.81
CA SER A 537 7.59 -35.73 -17.42
C SER A 537 7.18 -35.31 -16.01
N VAL A 538 8.12 -35.24 -15.07
CA VAL A 538 7.83 -34.78 -13.70
C VAL A 538 7.57 -33.28 -13.62
N ASN A 539 8.21 -32.48 -14.48
CA ASN A 539 7.92 -31.05 -14.59
C ASN A 539 6.57 -30.79 -15.29
N VAL A 540 6.24 -31.57 -16.33
CA VAL A 540 4.92 -31.54 -16.98
C VAL A 540 3.81 -31.97 -16.02
N ALA A 541 4.01 -33.04 -15.24
CA ALA A 541 3.05 -33.49 -14.23
C ALA A 541 2.72 -32.39 -13.21
N HIS A 542 3.75 -31.70 -12.72
CA HIS A 542 3.58 -30.59 -11.78
C HIS A 542 2.91 -29.37 -12.43
N SER A 543 3.28 -29.03 -13.66
CA SER A 543 2.66 -27.91 -14.41
C SER A 543 1.14 -28.12 -14.58
N LEU A 544 0.73 -29.36 -14.90
CA LEU A 544 -0.67 -29.76 -15.00
C LEU A 544 -1.36 -29.82 -13.62
N TRP A 545 -0.64 -30.12 -12.55
CA TRP A 545 -1.14 -30.13 -11.17
C TRP A 545 -1.35 -28.72 -10.59
N VAL A 546 -0.46 -27.77 -10.91
CA VAL A 546 -0.61 -26.34 -10.64
C VAL A 546 -1.83 -25.77 -11.37
N GLU A 547 -2.01 -26.12 -12.65
CA GLU A 547 -3.20 -25.75 -13.46
C GLU A 547 -4.49 -26.29 -12.84
N LYS A 548 -4.56 -27.61 -12.61
CA LYS A 548 -5.76 -28.31 -12.11
C LYS A 548 -6.21 -27.82 -10.73
N ASN A 549 -5.26 -27.54 -9.83
CA ASN A 549 -5.57 -27.09 -8.47
C ASN A 549 -5.64 -25.55 -8.35
N GLY A 550 -5.44 -24.81 -9.44
CA GLY A 550 -5.59 -23.35 -9.48
C GLY A 550 -4.59 -22.59 -8.61
N LEU A 551 -3.38 -23.12 -8.43
CA LEU A 551 -2.39 -22.62 -7.45
C LEU A 551 -1.71 -21.30 -7.87
N VAL A 552 -2.04 -20.79 -9.05
CA VAL A 552 -1.61 -19.51 -9.61
C VAL A 552 -2.77 -18.91 -10.41
N GLU A 553 -2.85 -17.59 -10.52
CA GLU A 553 -3.96 -16.91 -11.21
C GLU A 553 -3.97 -17.17 -12.73
N TRP A 554 -2.80 -17.14 -13.38
CA TRP A 554 -2.65 -17.38 -14.82
C TRP A 554 -2.83 -18.85 -15.22
N LYS A 555 -3.47 -19.13 -16.37
CA LYS A 555 -3.79 -20.49 -16.83
C LYS A 555 -3.04 -20.90 -18.10
N LEU A 556 -2.48 -22.11 -18.13
CA LEU A 556 -1.85 -22.72 -19.31
C LEU A 556 -2.82 -22.75 -20.51
N VAL A 557 -4.11 -22.98 -20.26
CA VAL A 557 -5.13 -23.02 -21.33
C VAL A 557 -5.43 -21.67 -21.99
N GLU A 558 -4.99 -20.56 -21.39
CA GLU A 558 -5.19 -19.18 -21.89
C GLU A 558 -3.94 -18.58 -22.55
N MET A 559 -2.77 -19.21 -22.37
CA MET A 559 -1.49 -18.77 -22.92
C MET A 559 -1.37 -19.01 -24.44
N SER A 560 -0.40 -18.35 -25.07
CA SER A 560 -0.04 -18.62 -26.47
C SER A 560 0.59 -20.01 -26.64
N ASP A 561 0.45 -20.61 -27.83
CA ASP A 561 1.09 -21.89 -28.15
C ASP A 561 2.62 -21.86 -27.95
N GLU A 562 3.29 -20.72 -28.13
CA GLU A 562 4.73 -20.58 -27.85
C GLU A 562 5.05 -20.56 -26.35
N HIS A 563 4.24 -19.86 -25.55
CA HIS A 563 4.40 -19.84 -24.10
C HIS A 563 4.18 -21.23 -23.49
N VAL A 564 3.12 -21.93 -23.92
CA VAL A 564 2.85 -23.31 -23.51
C VAL A 564 3.92 -24.28 -24.03
N ALA A 565 4.46 -24.07 -25.24
CA ALA A 565 5.58 -24.85 -25.74
C ALA A 565 6.80 -24.76 -24.81
N SER A 566 7.10 -23.58 -24.24
CA SER A 566 8.24 -23.44 -23.32
C SER A 566 8.12 -24.36 -22.09
N ILE A 567 6.90 -24.65 -21.63
CA ILE A 567 6.62 -25.46 -20.44
C ILE A 567 6.41 -26.94 -20.81
N LEU A 568 5.57 -27.23 -21.82
CA LEU A 568 5.06 -28.59 -22.09
C LEU A 568 5.72 -29.33 -23.27
N ASN A 569 6.59 -28.70 -24.07
CA ASN A 569 7.17 -29.32 -25.26
C ASN A 569 8.62 -29.74 -25.00
N GLY A 570 8.92 -31.05 -25.10
CA GLY A 570 10.25 -31.60 -24.77
C GLY A 570 11.40 -30.93 -25.56
N ARG A 571 11.11 -30.42 -26.75
CA ARG A 571 12.07 -29.70 -27.62
C ARG A 571 12.46 -28.31 -27.11
N ARG A 572 11.73 -27.74 -26.15
CA ARG A 572 12.07 -26.50 -25.40
C ARG A 572 12.71 -26.81 -24.04
N TRP A 573 12.93 -28.09 -23.72
CA TRP A 573 13.70 -28.56 -22.57
C TRP A 573 15.06 -29.13 -22.98
N PHE A 574 15.09 -29.96 -24.03
CA PHE A 574 16.27 -30.69 -24.47
C PHE A 574 16.46 -30.62 -25.99
N ALA A 575 17.72 -30.52 -26.42
CA ALA A 575 18.13 -30.83 -27.78
C ALA A 575 18.54 -32.31 -27.85
N TYR A 576 17.84 -33.09 -28.66
CA TYR A 576 18.20 -34.48 -28.95
C TYR A 576 19.48 -34.55 -29.81
N LEU A 577 20.35 -35.52 -29.53
CA LEU A 577 21.63 -35.73 -30.22
C LEU A 577 21.64 -37.09 -30.94
N PRO A 578 21.22 -37.16 -32.23
CA PRO A 578 21.06 -38.42 -32.96
C PRO A 578 22.34 -39.26 -33.11
N GLY A 579 23.52 -38.64 -32.99
CA GLY A 579 24.81 -39.32 -33.10
C GLY A 579 25.19 -40.17 -31.87
N SER A 580 24.49 -40.01 -30.75
CA SER A 580 24.77 -40.73 -29.50
C SER A 580 23.51 -41.17 -28.71
N ASN A 581 22.30 -40.80 -29.16
CA ASN A 581 21.03 -41.00 -28.46
C ASN A 581 21.00 -40.35 -27.05
N GLU A 582 21.67 -39.20 -26.93
CA GLU A 582 21.74 -38.38 -25.72
C GLU A 582 20.92 -37.09 -25.87
N TYR A 583 20.68 -36.42 -24.75
CA TYR A 583 19.90 -35.19 -24.66
C TYR A 583 20.74 -34.10 -23.98
N ALA A 584 20.84 -32.93 -24.61
CA ALA A 584 21.53 -31.75 -24.07
C ALA A 584 20.52 -30.72 -23.54
N PRO A 585 20.69 -30.17 -22.32
CA PRO A 585 19.73 -29.25 -21.73
C PRO A 585 19.74 -27.87 -22.39
N LEU A 586 18.54 -27.32 -22.63
CA LEU A 586 18.36 -25.99 -23.23
C LEU A 586 18.09 -24.89 -22.19
N TYR A 587 17.54 -25.25 -21.03
CA TYR A 587 17.13 -24.32 -19.98
C TYR A 587 18.29 -23.58 -19.29
N GLY A 588 19.48 -24.18 -19.18
CA GLY A 588 20.66 -23.56 -18.55
C GLY A 588 21.58 -24.57 -17.87
N SER A 589 22.57 -24.07 -17.12
CA SER A 589 23.62 -24.89 -16.48
C SER A 589 23.25 -25.35 -15.06
N VAL A 590 22.07 -25.95 -14.91
CA VAL A 590 21.55 -26.52 -13.65
C VAL A 590 20.89 -27.88 -13.91
N ASN A 591 20.48 -28.59 -12.87
CA ASN A 591 19.50 -29.69 -12.97
C ASN A 591 18.16 -29.25 -12.33
N PRO A 592 17.07 -29.05 -13.12
CA PRO A 592 15.76 -28.61 -12.61
C PRO A 592 15.15 -29.54 -11.55
N ARG A 593 15.46 -30.84 -11.61
CA ARG A 593 14.93 -31.86 -10.68
C ARG A 593 13.38 -31.89 -10.66
N HIS A 594 12.81 -32.48 -9.62
CA HIS A 594 11.38 -32.38 -9.30
C HIS A 594 11.05 -30.92 -8.90
N PRO A 595 10.10 -30.25 -9.57
CA PRO A 595 9.85 -28.81 -9.41
C PRO A 595 9.23 -28.40 -8.08
N SER A 596 8.84 -29.35 -7.20
CA SER A 596 8.39 -29.01 -5.84
C SER A 596 9.36 -28.05 -5.18
N ALA A 597 10.68 -28.29 -5.20
CA ALA A 597 11.64 -27.36 -4.59
C ALA A 597 11.57 -25.91 -5.13
N SER A 598 11.22 -25.72 -6.39
CA SER A 598 10.97 -24.38 -6.95
C SER A 598 9.65 -23.79 -6.44
N TYR A 599 8.57 -24.57 -6.48
CA TYR A 599 7.25 -24.16 -6.01
C TYR A 599 7.23 -23.88 -4.49
N ASP A 600 7.70 -24.84 -3.69
CA ASP A 600 7.83 -24.82 -2.24
C ASP A 600 8.58 -23.57 -1.74
N PHE A 601 9.59 -23.14 -2.51
CA PHE A 601 10.39 -21.95 -2.24
C PHE A 601 9.61 -20.66 -2.54
N LEU A 602 8.91 -20.60 -3.67
CA LEU A 602 8.13 -19.42 -4.08
C LEU A 602 6.87 -19.22 -3.23
N GLU A 603 6.16 -20.30 -2.91
CA GLU A 603 4.99 -20.31 -2.02
C GLU A 603 5.41 -20.00 -0.58
N GLY A 604 6.44 -20.68 -0.07
CA GLY A 604 6.90 -20.53 1.32
C GLY A 604 7.44 -19.14 1.67
N PHE A 605 7.78 -18.33 0.67
CA PHE A 605 8.23 -16.94 0.81
C PHE A 605 7.27 -15.91 0.21
N GLY A 606 6.03 -16.29 -0.12
CA GLY A 606 5.03 -15.33 -0.65
C GLY A 606 5.48 -14.61 -1.93
N MET A 607 6.35 -15.24 -2.72
CA MET A 607 6.85 -14.70 -3.98
C MET A 607 5.86 -14.90 -5.13
N ILE A 608 4.93 -15.87 -5.01
CA ILE A 608 3.78 -15.99 -5.92
C ILE A 608 2.84 -14.81 -5.63
N LYS A 609 2.95 -13.76 -6.45
CA LYS A 609 2.07 -12.59 -6.44
C LYS A 609 0.93 -12.80 -7.46
N PRO A 610 -0.15 -11.99 -7.48
CA PRO A 610 -1.28 -12.18 -8.41
C PRO A 610 -0.90 -12.11 -9.90
N GLY A 611 0.14 -11.35 -10.24
CA GLY A 611 0.66 -11.22 -11.60
C GLY A 611 2.04 -11.87 -11.81
N GLN A 612 2.34 -12.20 -13.07
CA GLN A 612 3.60 -12.85 -13.44
C GLN A 612 4.81 -11.94 -13.30
N LEU A 613 4.69 -10.64 -13.59
CA LEU A 613 5.80 -9.70 -13.55
C LEU A 613 6.21 -9.38 -12.11
N GLU A 614 5.24 -9.27 -11.23
CA GLU A 614 5.36 -9.06 -9.79
C GLU A 614 6.01 -10.29 -9.14
N THR A 615 5.62 -11.50 -9.59
CA THR A 615 6.25 -12.76 -9.17
C THR A 615 7.70 -12.89 -9.65
N ILE A 616 7.99 -12.52 -10.91
CA ILE A 616 9.36 -12.43 -11.43
C ILE A 616 10.16 -11.38 -10.67
N SER A 617 9.56 -10.25 -10.32
CA SER A 617 10.19 -9.16 -9.56
C SER A 617 10.59 -9.62 -8.17
N ALA A 618 9.70 -10.29 -7.42
CA ALA A 618 10.00 -10.84 -6.09
C ALA A 618 11.16 -11.85 -6.12
N LEU A 619 11.14 -12.80 -7.06
CA LEU A 619 12.26 -13.73 -7.28
C LEU A 619 13.57 -12.98 -7.63
N THR A 620 13.47 -11.88 -8.39
CA THR A 620 14.61 -11.05 -8.79
C THR A 620 15.16 -10.23 -7.62
N GLY A 621 14.30 -9.68 -6.76
CA GLY A 621 14.65 -9.00 -5.52
C GLY A 621 15.41 -9.92 -4.57
N TRP A 622 14.84 -11.10 -4.29
CA TRP A 622 15.55 -12.15 -3.55
C TRP A 622 16.90 -12.52 -4.18
N ALA A 623 16.96 -12.70 -5.50
CA ALA A 623 18.20 -13.05 -6.18
C ALA A 623 19.26 -11.94 -6.05
N ARG A 624 18.87 -10.66 -6.17
CA ARG A 624 19.74 -9.48 -5.95
C ARG A 624 20.37 -9.47 -4.55
N ALA A 625 19.67 -9.98 -3.53
CA ALA A 625 20.11 -9.91 -2.13
C ALA A 625 20.75 -11.20 -1.59
N ARG A 626 20.40 -12.38 -2.11
CA ARG A 626 20.80 -13.69 -1.55
C ARG A 626 21.65 -14.55 -2.49
N LEU A 627 21.55 -14.37 -3.81
CA LEU A 627 22.17 -15.26 -4.80
C LEU A 627 23.59 -14.79 -5.19
N MET A 628 24.54 -15.71 -5.22
CA MET A 628 25.93 -15.44 -5.61
C MET A 628 26.36 -16.30 -6.80
N HIS A 629 27.32 -15.82 -7.59
CA HIS A 629 28.02 -16.66 -8.57
C HIS A 629 29.16 -17.45 -7.90
N ASN A 630 29.36 -18.70 -8.35
CA ASN A 630 30.52 -19.51 -7.95
C ASN A 630 31.80 -18.93 -8.59
N PHE A 631 32.81 -18.63 -7.76
CA PHE A 631 34.12 -18.13 -8.18
C PHE A 631 35.28 -19.12 -7.92
N GLY A 632 34.99 -20.39 -7.61
CA GLY A 632 35.99 -21.45 -7.43
C GLY A 632 35.69 -22.51 -6.35
N GLN A 633 34.45 -22.57 -5.84
CA GLN A 633 34.01 -23.59 -4.88
C GLN A 633 33.78 -24.95 -5.57
N ASP A 634 34.18 -26.04 -4.90
CA ASP A 634 33.91 -27.40 -5.32
C ASP A 634 32.38 -27.69 -5.34
N PRO A 635 31.78 -28.09 -6.48
CA PRO A 635 30.38 -28.46 -6.57
C PRO A 635 29.94 -29.58 -5.61
N VAL A 636 30.82 -30.54 -5.29
CA VAL A 636 30.51 -31.63 -4.35
C VAL A 636 30.35 -31.07 -2.93
N GLU A 637 31.24 -30.17 -2.50
CA GLU A 637 31.13 -29.50 -1.20
C GLU A 637 29.92 -28.56 -1.12
N GLN A 638 29.62 -27.84 -2.20
CA GLN A 638 28.59 -26.79 -2.23
C GLN A 638 27.16 -27.34 -2.42
N TYR A 639 26.98 -28.34 -3.29
CA TYR A 639 25.65 -28.89 -3.66
C TYR A 639 25.44 -30.35 -3.26
N GLY A 640 26.49 -31.05 -2.77
CA GLY A 640 26.46 -32.50 -2.60
C GLY A 640 26.59 -33.27 -3.92
N TYR A 641 26.87 -32.59 -5.04
CA TYR A 641 26.81 -33.18 -6.39
C TYR A 641 27.81 -32.53 -7.35
N GLY A 642 28.61 -33.35 -8.05
CA GLY A 642 29.67 -32.91 -8.96
C GLY A 642 29.24 -32.58 -10.40
N GLY A 643 27.97 -32.79 -10.76
CA GLY A 643 27.44 -32.53 -12.11
C GLY A 643 26.81 -31.15 -12.23
N LEU A 644 25.82 -30.99 -13.12
CA LEU A 644 25.00 -29.76 -13.18
C LEU A 644 24.33 -29.51 -11.82
N PRO A 645 24.56 -28.34 -11.18
CA PRO A 645 24.03 -28.03 -9.85
C PRO A 645 22.52 -28.20 -9.75
N PRO A 646 22.02 -29.03 -8.82
CA PRO A 646 20.59 -29.24 -8.62
C PRO A 646 19.88 -27.99 -8.08
N VAL A 647 18.72 -27.64 -8.66
CA VAL A 647 17.99 -26.40 -8.31
C VAL A 647 17.52 -26.39 -6.86
N ASP A 648 17.07 -27.53 -6.34
CA ASP A 648 16.79 -27.73 -4.92
C ASP A 648 18.00 -27.44 -4.02
N ARG A 649 19.23 -27.77 -4.43
CA ARG A 649 20.47 -27.49 -3.69
C ARG A 649 20.99 -26.05 -3.89
N ILE A 650 20.41 -25.28 -4.81
CA ILE A 650 20.65 -23.82 -4.95
C ILE A 650 19.63 -23.04 -4.09
N LEU A 651 18.36 -23.43 -4.17
CA LEU A 651 17.25 -22.83 -3.43
C LEU A 651 17.28 -23.20 -1.94
N PHE A 652 17.69 -24.43 -1.58
CA PHE A 652 17.88 -24.94 -0.22
C PHE A 652 19.33 -25.44 -0.04
N PRO A 653 20.31 -24.54 0.09
CA PRO A 653 21.72 -24.92 0.19
C PRO A 653 21.99 -25.76 1.45
N LEU A 654 23.02 -26.61 1.39
CA LEU A 654 23.46 -27.44 2.51
C LEU A 654 23.77 -26.58 3.75
N ALA A 655 23.65 -27.17 4.94
CA ALA A 655 24.02 -26.52 6.20
C ALA A 655 25.43 -25.90 6.12
N GLY A 656 25.53 -24.60 6.42
CA GLY A 656 26.77 -23.82 6.33
C GLY A 656 27.15 -23.30 4.93
N ARG A 657 26.41 -23.65 3.87
CA ARG A 657 26.60 -23.11 2.51
C ARG A 657 25.70 -21.90 2.23
N LEU A 658 25.90 -21.28 1.07
CA LEU A 658 25.16 -20.11 0.58
C LEU A 658 24.37 -20.47 -0.69
N HIS A 659 23.48 -19.58 -1.14
CA HIS A 659 22.78 -19.73 -2.42
C HIS A 659 23.73 -19.35 -3.56
N ILE A 660 24.19 -20.34 -4.32
CA ILE A 660 25.22 -20.15 -5.34
C ILE A 660 24.80 -20.78 -6.66
N THR A 661 25.03 -20.09 -7.78
CA THR A 661 24.88 -20.65 -9.13
C THR A 661 26.24 -20.77 -9.84
N PRO A 662 26.40 -21.70 -10.80
CA PRO A 662 27.60 -21.80 -11.65
C PRO A 662 27.64 -20.67 -12.70
N GLY A 663 27.81 -19.43 -12.25
CA GLY A 663 27.85 -18.23 -13.07
C GLY A 663 26.52 -17.93 -13.79
N CYS A 664 26.57 -17.01 -14.76
CA CYS A 664 25.37 -16.48 -15.42
C CYS A 664 24.49 -17.57 -16.05
N ALA A 665 25.08 -18.60 -16.68
CA ALA A 665 24.32 -19.71 -17.28
C ALA A 665 23.66 -20.61 -16.23
N GLY A 666 24.21 -20.69 -15.02
CA GLY A 666 23.57 -21.28 -13.86
C GLY A 666 22.39 -20.43 -13.38
N THR A 667 22.56 -19.11 -13.30
CA THR A 667 21.49 -18.17 -12.93
C THR A 667 20.32 -18.20 -13.93
N THR A 668 20.58 -18.23 -15.24
CA THR A 668 19.51 -18.46 -16.24
C THR A 668 18.80 -19.79 -16.03
N GLY A 669 19.55 -20.86 -15.78
CA GLY A 669 18.98 -22.18 -15.48
C GLY A 669 18.09 -22.20 -14.24
N LEU A 670 18.51 -21.50 -13.18
CA LEU A 670 17.73 -21.33 -11.96
C LEU A 670 16.40 -20.64 -12.26
N TYR A 671 16.40 -19.50 -12.96
CA TYR A 671 15.17 -18.78 -13.30
C TYR A 671 14.24 -19.64 -14.16
N VAL A 672 14.75 -20.29 -15.20
CA VAL A 672 13.93 -21.14 -16.09
C VAL A 672 13.30 -22.32 -15.32
N ALA A 673 14.04 -22.97 -14.43
CA ALA A 673 13.51 -24.06 -13.60
C ALA A 673 12.58 -23.59 -12.46
N THR A 674 12.79 -22.37 -11.96
CA THR A 674 12.00 -21.82 -10.84
C THR A 674 10.66 -21.27 -11.33
N LEU A 675 10.67 -20.53 -12.43
CA LEU A 675 9.47 -19.92 -13.04
C LEU A 675 8.56 -20.97 -13.70
N ARG A 676 9.10 -21.99 -14.38
CA ARG A 676 8.28 -23.06 -14.98
C ARG A 676 7.52 -23.89 -13.95
N ALA A 677 8.01 -24.00 -12.70
CA ALA A 677 7.33 -24.73 -11.64
C ALA A 677 5.98 -24.09 -11.23
N ILE A 678 5.82 -22.78 -11.45
CA ILE A 678 4.58 -22.03 -11.22
C ILE A 678 3.91 -21.64 -12.55
N ASN A 679 4.13 -22.41 -13.62
CA ASN A 679 3.58 -22.17 -14.96
C ASN A 679 3.94 -20.80 -15.60
N ILE A 680 4.97 -20.09 -15.13
CA ILE A 680 5.46 -18.88 -15.81
C ILE A 680 6.32 -19.30 -17.01
N PRO A 681 6.00 -18.86 -18.25
CA PRO A 681 6.81 -19.16 -19.44
C PRO A 681 8.20 -18.56 -19.32
N ALA A 682 9.23 -19.40 -19.44
CA ALA A 682 10.62 -18.99 -19.34
C ALA A 682 11.52 -19.84 -20.25
N GLU A 683 12.47 -19.20 -20.94
CA GLU A 683 13.49 -19.89 -21.73
C GLU A 683 14.81 -19.12 -21.79
N ARG A 684 15.86 -19.80 -22.26
CA ARG A 684 17.20 -19.25 -22.37
C ARG A 684 17.36 -18.45 -23.66
N ALA A 685 17.20 -17.13 -23.57
CA ALA A 685 17.56 -16.22 -24.65
C ALA A 685 19.11 -16.12 -24.82
N PHE A 686 19.56 -15.93 -26.06
CA PHE A 686 20.92 -15.51 -26.39
C PHE A 686 20.92 -14.06 -26.86
N THR A 687 20.61 -13.13 -25.95
CA THR A 687 20.68 -11.69 -26.21
C THR A 687 22.13 -11.25 -26.37
N HIS A 688 22.55 -10.97 -27.60
CA HIS A 688 23.74 -10.17 -27.86
C HIS A 688 23.46 -8.73 -27.40
N LEU A 689 23.82 -8.41 -26.15
CA LEU A 689 23.91 -7.04 -25.68
C LEU A 689 25.00 -6.32 -26.47
N VAL A 690 24.59 -5.62 -27.53
CA VAL A 690 25.41 -4.59 -28.17
C VAL A 690 25.40 -3.41 -27.22
N ASN A 691 26.52 -3.19 -26.53
CA ASN A 691 26.67 -2.04 -25.64
C ASN A 691 26.40 -0.75 -26.44
N ALA A 692 25.48 0.07 -25.92
CA ALA A 692 25.25 1.45 -26.34
C ALA A 692 26.13 2.40 -25.51
#